data_AF-A0A2K3NY89-F1
#
_entry.id   AF-A0A2K3NY89-F1
#
_cell.length_a   1.000
_cell.length_b   1.000
_cell.length_c   1.000
_cell.angle_alpha   90.00
_cell.angle_beta   90.00
_cell.angle_gamma   90.00
#
_symmetry.space_group_name_H-M   'P 1'
#
loop_
_entity.id
_entity.type
_entity.pdbx_description
1 polymer ?
#
loop_
_entity_poly.entity_id
_entity_poly.type
_entity_poly.pdbx_seq_one_letter_code
_entity_poly.pdbx_strand_id
1 'polypeptide(L)'
;MLSNPLFPPKGAVIIETSAAFGVMFFFFIIGVKMDPATLMKTEKKAMIIGLSVFIFTFSIPTGLSLFMTTQVAMDKSLSNSLPLIAGSQSFTAFVVIAILLTELKILNTDIGRLAMSAAMFNDIIGFTFTAVQFAIMQNKGGLAIPEGPPLGTSLIAKMETFSFGFFYPTYLAVTGLQTNLFKIDYKSMWIVSTIVIVSVVVKIGAVMLPGYYNNIPLKECFVIGLILNARGIAELVVYNLWRGTKILTDQEFSLAVFSIMVINAIITPLIKFIYDPSKQYNAITRSSIQHSKGDMMDFRIMVCIHKNENIPTIMNLLEASHASEDRHVKVIALILVELLGRSRPLLVAHQQHDILRSTVSKSIQINNAFQQYAQQNKGYTSVELFTSISNYETMHDDICRIAVDRIPNILILPFHKQWAIDGSVGITNKAIQYMNINVLKMAPCSTGILIDRGTIDITQLFSRQSSTSTSAYHVGVFFIGGADDIEALAYSSRMCKNENVDVTVVRFLQFGLENSIERKRESNLIDEYRNINKGNNRFKTTDEVMKDGIEISKSIRKWIDSFDLVMVGMQHSESTMFEGYEEWSECPELGIIVGFGSFGQFLAKTMIKQGHILTATSRTDYSHSCLQLGIQFFRDVRTFIEANNDVILICTSILSFKEVLSSMPLVCLMKPTTLFVDVLSVKEHPRKLLLWVLPEEADILCTHPMFGPESGKDGWKDLNFMYDKVRISNEATCSNFLHIFASEGCKMLQMSCEEHDKIAAKSQFITHTIGRTLAEMDIESTPIDTKGFQTLIQLKDSTMRDSFDLYSGLFVHNRFAKQELENLQHALHKVKETLLQRTSEELGPEKD
;
A
#
# COMPACT_ATOMS: atom_id res chain seq x y z
N MET A 1 15.88 -1.40 -37.77
CA MET A 1 14.97 -1.38 -38.95
C MET A 1 13.63 -0.71 -38.65
N LEU A 2 13.19 -0.66 -37.37
CA LEU A 2 11.94 -0.02 -36.94
C LEU A 2 12.03 1.52 -36.80
N SER A 3 13.20 2.12 -36.58
CA SER A 3 13.30 3.57 -36.31
C SER A 3 12.84 4.46 -37.47
N ASN A 4 13.31 4.19 -38.69
CA ASN A 4 13.02 5.00 -39.87
C ASN A 4 11.55 4.93 -40.35
N PRO A 5 10.86 3.77 -40.29
CA PRO A 5 9.43 3.71 -40.63
C PRO A 5 8.49 4.19 -39.50
N LEU A 6 8.86 4.07 -38.22
CA LEU A 6 7.99 4.49 -37.09
C LEU A 6 8.19 5.95 -36.66
N PHE A 7 9.38 6.53 -36.86
CA PHE A 7 9.67 7.89 -36.42
C PHE A 7 10.28 8.71 -37.56
N PRO A 8 9.57 9.74 -38.07
CA PRO A 8 10.18 10.72 -38.98
C PRO A 8 11.42 11.35 -38.33
N PRO A 9 12.46 11.74 -39.10
CA PRO A 9 13.71 12.26 -38.56
C PRO A 9 13.53 13.48 -37.64
N LYS A 10 12.48 14.29 -37.84
CA LYS A 10 12.12 15.38 -36.92
C LYS A 10 11.61 14.89 -35.55
N GLY A 11 10.89 13.78 -35.52
CA GLY A 11 10.41 13.15 -34.28
C GLY A 11 11.53 12.44 -33.52
N ALA A 12 12.47 11.83 -34.24
CA ALA A 12 13.62 11.15 -33.63
C ALA A 12 14.47 12.10 -32.76
N VAL A 13 14.72 13.33 -33.24
CA VAL A 13 15.49 14.34 -32.48
C VAL A 13 14.79 14.71 -31.16
N ILE A 14 13.45 14.81 -31.15
CA ILE A 14 12.68 15.13 -29.94
C ILE A 14 12.78 13.99 -28.91
N ILE A 15 12.66 12.74 -29.36
CA ILE A 15 12.74 11.58 -28.47
C ILE A 15 14.18 11.39 -27.95
N GLU A 16 15.20 11.57 -28.78
CA GLU A 16 16.61 11.53 -28.36
C GLU A 16 16.96 12.65 -27.36
N THR A 17 16.43 13.86 -27.58
CA THR A 17 16.60 14.98 -26.63
C THR A 17 15.91 14.67 -25.31
N SER A 18 14.70 14.10 -25.35
CA SER A 18 13.96 13.68 -24.15
C SER A 18 14.71 12.58 -23.39
N ALA A 19 15.29 11.61 -24.10
CA ALA A 19 16.12 10.55 -23.54
C ALA A 19 17.39 11.12 -22.87
N ALA A 20 18.04 12.13 -23.46
CA ALA A 20 19.19 12.82 -22.87
C ALA A 20 18.83 13.57 -21.57
N PHE A 21 17.71 14.29 -21.56
CA PHE A 21 17.16 14.87 -20.33
C PHE A 21 16.88 13.81 -19.27
N GLY A 22 16.37 12.64 -19.69
CA GLY A 22 16.14 11.52 -18.79
C GLY A 22 17.38 11.01 -18.09
N VAL A 23 18.47 10.81 -18.83
CA VAL A 23 19.76 10.43 -18.24
C VAL A 23 20.26 11.49 -17.28
N MET A 24 20.17 12.77 -17.66
CA MET A 24 20.60 13.89 -16.82
C MET A 24 19.82 13.95 -15.51
N PHE A 25 18.48 13.87 -15.55
CA PHE A 25 17.64 13.87 -14.35
C PHE A 25 17.82 12.61 -13.51
N PHE A 26 18.02 11.46 -14.15
CA PHE A 26 18.31 10.21 -13.45
C PHE A 26 19.59 10.32 -12.62
N PHE A 27 20.71 10.71 -13.21
CA PHE A 27 21.97 10.89 -12.45
C PHE A 27 21.92 12.05 -11.46
N PHE A 28 21.16 13.12 -11.75
CA PHE A 28 20.93 14.19 -10.79
C PHE A 28 20.19 13.68 -9.55
N ILE A 29 19.08 12.95 -9.71
CA ILE A 29 18.32 12.37 -8.60
C ILE A 29 19.21 11.41 -7.79
N ILE A 30 20.00 10.57 -8.48
CA ILE A 30 20.97 9.69 -7.81
C ILE A 30 21.97 10.49 -6.98
N GLY A 31 22.59 11.50 -7.58
CA GLY A 31 23.58 12.33 -6.92
C GLY A 31 23.03 13.00 -5.67
N VAL A 32 21.80 13.52 -5.74
CA VAL A 32 21.14 14.15 -4.58
C VAL A 32 20.67 13.14 -3.52
N LYS A 33 20.30 11.91 -3.93
CA LYS A 33 19.92 10.82 -3.01
C LYS A 33 21.13 10.12 -2.37
N MET A 34 22.34 10.36 -2.87
CA MET A 34 23.57 9.79 -2.34
C MET A 34 24.02 10.62 -1.13
N ASP A 35 24.28 9.99 0.00
CA ASP A 35 24.78 10.65 1.22
C ASP A 35 26.28 10.30 1.39
N PRO A 36 27.22 11.21 1.08
CA PRO A 36 28.65 10.93 1.17
C PRO A 36 29.12 10.64 2.61
N ALA A 37 28.40 11.12 3.63
CA ALA A 37 28.76 10.84 5.02
C ALA A 37 28.45 9.39 5.42
N THR A 38 27.44 8.77 4.81
CA THR A 38 27.16 7.33 4.99
C THR A 38 28.23 6.44 4.36
N LEU A 39 28.96 6.96 3.38
CA LEU A 39 30.04 6.27 2.70
C LEU A 39 31.24 5.97 3.61
N MET A 40 31.57 6.90 4.51
CA MET A 40 32.69 6.78 5.44
C MET A 40 32.38 5.87 6.64
N LYS A 41 31.11 5.45 6.81
CA LYS A 41 30.65 4.57 7.89
C LYS A 41 30.41 3.12 7.43
N THR A 42 30.85 2.77 6.22
CA THR A 42 30.64 1.45 5.62
C THR A 42 31.33 0.35 6.44
N GLU A 43 30.64 -0.78 6.66
CA GLU A 43 31.21 -1.93 7.36
C GLU A 43 32.49 -2.44 6.67
N LYS A 44 33.53 -2.76 7.45
CA LYS A 44 34.81 -3.26 6.93
C LYS A 44 34.64 -4.47 5.99
N LYS A 45 33.66 -5.35 6.28
CA LYS A 45 33.34 -6.52 5.45
C LYS A 45 32.89 -6.12 4.04
N ALA A 46 32.04 -5.10 3.93
CA ALA A 46 31.53 -4.60 2.65
C ALA A 46 32.64 -3.99 1.79
N MET A 47 33.57 -3.24 2.40
CA MET A 47 34.72 -2.66 1.68
C MET A 47 35.64 -3.73 1.09
N ILE A 48 35.94 -4.78 1.86
CA ILE A 48 36.79 -5.89 1.40
C ILE A 48 36.13 -6.60 0.21
N ILE A 49 34.82 -6.88 0.30
CA ILE A 49 34.05 -7.49 -0.79
C ILE A 49 34.05 -6.58 -2.03
N GLY A 50 33.74 -5.29 -1.87
CA GLY A 50 33.72 -4.32 -2.97
C GLY A 50 35.08 -4.19 -3.69
N LEU A 51 36.17 -4.08 -2.92
CA LEU A 51 37.53 -4.01 -3.48
C LEU A 51 37.91 -5.29 -4.23
N SER A 52 37.63 -6.46 -3.64
CA SER A 52 37.88 -7.77 -4.25
C SER A 52 37.14 -7.90 -5.58
N VAL A 53 35.84 -7.56 -5.59
CA VAL A 53 35.00 -7.57 -6.79
C VAL A 53 35.58 -6.70 -7.89
N PHE A 54 36.00 -5.47 -7.58
CA PHE A 54 36.61 -4.58 -8.57
C PHE A 54 37.89 -5.19 -9.16
N ILE A 55 38.84 -5.58 -8.32
CA ILE A 55 40.18 -6.02 -8.74
C ILE A 55 40.12 -7.29 -9.59
N PHE A 56 39.40 -8.32 -9.12
CA PHE A 56 39.33 -9.60 -9.83
C PHE A 56 38.53 -9.49 -11.12
N THR A 57 37.39 -8.79 -11.11
CA THR A 57 36.52 -8.62 -12.29
C THR A 57 37.12 -7.66 -13.31
N PHE A 58 38.02 -6.76 -12.91
CA PHE A 58 38.79 -5.95 -13.85
C PHE A 58 39.95 -6.75 -14.46
N SER A 59 40.74 -7.44 -13.64
CA SER A 59 42.01 -8.05 -14.08
C SER A 59 41.81 -9.31 -14.91
N ILE A 60 40.96 -10.25 -14.46
CA ILE A 60 40.83 -11.57 -15.11
C ILE A 60 40.13 -11.46 -16.47
N PRO A 61 38.93 -10.86 -16.60
CA PRO A 61 38.26 -10.72 -17.90
C PRO A 61 39.03 -9.83 -18.88
N THR A 62 39.65 -8.74 -18.42
CA THR A 62 40.46 -7.88 -19.29
C THR A 62 41.71 -8.62 -19.77
N GLY A 63 42.39 -9.35 -18.88
CA GLY A 63 43.52 -10.21 -19.27
C GLY A 63 43.12 -11.28 -20.29
N LEU A 64 41.97 -11.95 -20.07
CA LEU A 64 41.42 -12.92 -21.02
C LEU A 64 41.08 -12.28 -22.36
N SER A 65 40.49 -11.08 -22.36
CA SER A 65 40.17 -10.36 -23.60
C SER A 65 41.43 -10.03 -24.40
N LEU A 66 42.49 -9.54 -23.76
CA LEU A 66 43.78 -9.24 -24.41
C LEU A 66 44.46 -10.52 -24.92
N PHE A 67 44.31 -11.64 -24.22
CA PHE A 67 44.79 -12.92 -24.70
C PHE A 67 44.01 -13.36 -25.95
N MET A 68 42.68 -13.27 -25.92
CA MET A 68 41.82 -13.66 -27.04
C MET A 68 42.09 -12.81 -28.29
N THR A 69 42.37 -11.51 -28.16
CA THR A 69 42.70 -10.66 -29.32
C THR A 69 43.99 -11.07 -30.03
N THR A 70 44.90 -11.77 -29.35
CA THR A 70 46.13 -12.29 -29.96
C THR A 70 45.98 -13.69 -30.58
N GLN A 71 45.10 -14.52 -30.04
CA GLN A 71 45.00 -15.95 -30.40
C GLN A 71 43.81 -16.28 -31.32
N VAL A 72 42.73 -15.51 -31.23
CA VAL A 72 41.51 -15.76 -31.98
C VAL A 72 41.41 -14.73 -33.10
N ALA A 73 41.21 -15.19 -34.34
CA ALA A 73 40.98 -14.28 -35.45
C ALA A 73 39.65 -13.52 -35.24
N MET A 74 39.68 -12.19 -35.20
CA MET A 74 38.51 -11.33 -35.01
C MET A 74 38.61 -10.09 -35.89
N ASP A 75 37.49 -9.40 -36.08
CA ASP A 75 37.47 -8.10 -36.73
C ASP A 75 38.26 -7.07 -35.92
N LYS A 76 38.97 -6.18 -36.61
CA LYS A 76 39.82 -5.14 -35.98
C LYS A 76 39.03 -4.22 -35.06
N SER A 77 37.75 -3.98 -35.37
CA SER A 77 36.86 -3.21 -34.52
C SER A 77 36.59 -3.93 -33.19
N LEU A 78 36.18 -5.21 -33.27
CA LEU A 78 35.92 -6.04 -32.10
C LEU A 78 37.18 -6.22 -31.24
N SER A 79 38.34 -6.38 -31.87
CA SER A 79 39.61 -6.49 -31.15
C SER A 79 39.94 -5.25 -30.31
N ASN A 80 39.52 -4.07 -30.75
CA ASN A 80 39.76 -2.82 -30.02
C ASN A 80 38.74 -2.59 -28.90
N SER A 81 37.48 -3.01 -29.09
CA SER A 81 36.42 -2.81 -28.10
C SER A 81 36.29 -3.94 -27.09
N LEU A 82 36.76 -5.15 -27.37
CA LEU A 82 36.63 -6.31 -26.48
C LEU A 82 37.25 -6.08 -25.08
N PRO A 83 38.46 -5.51 -24.94
CA PRO A 83 39.02 -5.19 -23.61
C PRO A 83 38.23 -4.11 -22.87
N LEU A 84 37.62 -3.19 -23.60
CA LEU A 84 36.78 -2.15 -23.02
C LEU A 84 35.45 -2.73 -22.50
N ILE A 85 34.83 -3.63 -23.26
CA ILE A 85 33.64 -4.38 -22.84
C ILE A 85 33.97 -5.24 -21.61
N ALA A 86 35.12 -5.94 -21.61
CA ALA A 86 35.58 -6.74 -20.48
C ALA A 86 35.84 -5.88 -19.22
N GLY A 87 36.54 -4.76 -19.38
CA GLY A 87 36.82 -3.81 -18.29
C GLY A 87 35.55 -3.20 -17.73
N SER A 88 34.55 -2.91 -18.57
CA SER A 88 33.24 -2.44 -18.10
C SER A 88 32.50 -3.45 -17.21
N GLN A 89 32.94 -4.71 -17.19
CA GLN A 89 32.30 -5.71 -16.35
C GLN A 89 32.57 -5.52 -14.86
N SER A 90 33.62 -4.78 -14.49
CA SER A 90 34.00 -4.50 -13.10
C SER A 90 33.11 -3.45 -12.43
N PHE A 91 32.46 -2.58 -13.21
CA PHE A 91 31.52 -1.59 -12.67
C PHE A 91 30.26 -2.28 -12.12
N THR A 92 29.74 -1.73 -11.02
CA THR A 92 28.54 -2.24 -10.34
C THR A 92 27.79 -1.05 -9.77
N ALA A 93 26.85 -0.51 -10.55
CA ALA A 93 26.11 0.67 -10.17
C ALA A 93 25.22 0.42 -8.95
N PHE A 94 25.49 1.11 -7.85
CA PHE A 94 24.74 0.98 -6.60
C PHE A 94 23.23 1.21 -6.80
N VAL A 95 22.87 2.09 -7.72
CA VAL A 95 21.48 2.44 -8.02
C VAL A 95 20.75 1.28 -8.65
N VAL A 96 21.40 0.56 -9.57
CA VAL A 96 20.84 -0.63 -10.21
C VAL A 96 20.62 -1.71 -9.14
N ILE A 97 21.57 -1.87 -8.23
CA ILE A 97 21.47 -2.80 -7.11
C ILE A 97 20.33 -2.39 -6.16
N ALA A 98 20.18 -1.10 -5.86
CA ALA A 98 19.11 -0.58 -5.01
C ALA A 98 17.72 -0.88 -5.58
N ILE A 99 17.54 -0.63 -6.88
CA ILE A 99 16.28 -0.92 -7.59
C ILE A 99 15.99 -2.43 -7.54
N LEU A 100 16.98 -3.28 -7.88
CA LEU A 100 16.81 -4.73 -7.85
C LEU A 100 16.42 -5.24 -6.45
N LEU A 101 17.11 -4.79 -5.40
CA LEU A 101 16.82 -5.21 -4.03
C LEU A 101 15.46 -4.73 -3.52
N THR A 102 15.01 -3.56 -4.00
CA THR A 102 13.67 -3.03 -3.72
C THR A 102 12.60 -3.89 -4.40
N GLU A 103 12.77 -4.22 -5.69
CA GLU A 103 11.85 -5.09 -6.43
C GLU A 103 11.77 -6.51 -5.84
N LEU A 104 12.91 -7.01 -5.34
CA LEU A 104 12.98 -8.31 -4.68
C LEU A 104 12.50 -8.29 -3.22
N LYS A 105 12.17 -7.11 -2.66
CA LYS A 105 11.79 -6.92 -1.25
C LYS A 105 12.82 -7.45 -0.25
N ILE A 106 14.10 -7.33 -0.58
CA ILE A 106 15.21 -7.79 0.28
C ILE A 106 16.19 -6.67 0.63
N LEU A 107 15.85 -5.42 0.33
CA LEU A 107 16.68 -4.24 0.62
C LEU A 107 17.07 -4.13 2.11
N ASN A 108 16.14 -4.46 3.01
CA ASN A 108 16.32 -4.37 4.47
C ASN A 108 17.02 -5.59 5.10
N THR A 109 17.29 -6.63 4.31
CA THR A 109 17.99 -7.83 4.76
C THR A 109 19.48 -7.55 4.94
N ASP A 110 20.17 -8.35 5.75
CA ASP A 110 21.63 -8.21 5.93
C ASP A 110 22.41 -8.39 4.63
N ILE A 111 21.96 -9.34 3.80
CA ILE A 111 22.48 -9.58 2.45
C ILE A 111 22.29 -8.34 1.57
N GLY A 112 21.08 -7.76 1.58
CA GLY A 112 20.76 -6.55 0.80
C GLY A 112 21.61 -5.35 1.21
N ARG A 113 21.74 -5.09 2.51
CA ARG A 113 22.56 -3.97 3.02
C ARG A 113 24.05 -4.15 2.75
N LEU A 114 24.55 -5.39 2.86
CA LEU A 114 25.94 -5.72 2.56
C LEU A 114 26.24 -5.57 1.06
N ALA A 115 25.37 -6.08 0.18
CA ALA A 115 25.48 -5.94 -1.27
C ALA A 115 25.41 -4.47 -1.71
N MET A 116 24.46 -3.71 -1.15
CA MET A 116 24.36 -2.26 -1.37
C MET A 116 25.69 -1.57 -1.04
N SER A 117 26.24 -1.84 0.15
CA SER A 117 27.46 -1.20 0.65
C SER A 117 28.69 -1.54 -0.18
N ALA A 118 28.82 -2.79 -0.61
CA ALA A 118 29.86 -3.20 -1.55
C ALA A 118 29.72 -2.49 -2.90
N ALA A 119 28.50 -2.36 -3.44
CA ALA A 119 28.25 -1.67 -4.72
C ALA A 119 28.56 -0.17 -4.65
N MET A 120 28.17 0.53 -3.58
CA MET A 120 28.53 1.95 -3.40
C MET A 120 30.05 2.16 -3.34
N PHE A 121 30.78 1.29 -2.64
CA PHE A 121 32.23 1.34 -2.60
C PHE A 121 32.84 1.09 -3.99
N ASN A 122 32.29 0.12 -4.73
CA ASN A 122 32.70 -0.18 -6.10
C ASN A 122 32.47 1.00 -7.05
N ASP A 123 31.37 1.73 -6.91
CA ASP A 123 31.07 2.92 -7.72
C ASP A 123 32.08 4.04 -7.51
N ILE A 124 32.58 4.27 -6.29
CA ILE A 124 33.62 5.27 -6.07
C ILE A 124 34.91 4.89 -6.78
N ILE A 125 35.30 3.62 -6.65
CA ILE A 125 36.48 3.12 -7.37
C ILE A 125 36.25 3.27 -8.88
N GLY A 126 35.05 2.94 -9.37
CA GLY A 126 34.68 3.08 -10.77
C GLY A 126 34.68 4.53 -11.27
N PHE A 127 34.11 5.46 -10.52
CA PHE A 127 34.07 6.89 -10.86
C PHE A 127 35.45 7.53 -10.79
N THR A 128 36.25 7.21 -9.78
CA THR A 128 37.64 7.70 -9.71
C THR A 128 38.47 7.15 -10.85
N PHE A 129 38.33 5.86 -11.17
CA PHE A 129 39.00 5.23 -12.31
C PHE A 129 38.60 5.85 -13.65
N THR A 130 37.28 6.01 -13.90
CA THR A 130 36.77 6.63 -15.14
C THR A 130 37.11 8.11 -15.24
N ALA A 131 37.08 8.86 -14.13
CA ALA A 131 37.50 10.26 -14.08
C ALA A 131 39.00 10.41 -14.40
N VAL A 132 39.85 9.51 -13.90
CA VAL A 132 41.28 9.48 -14.24
C VAL A 132 41.48 9.15 -15.73
N GLN A 133 40.78 8.14 -16.26
CA GLN A 133 40.83 7.82 -17.69
C GLN A 133 40.37 9.00 -18.57
N PHE A 134 39.30 9.67 -18.17
CA PHE A 134 38.77 10.84 -18.88
C PHE A 134 39.69 12.07 -18.78
N ALA A 135 40.29 12.31 -17.61
CA ALA A 135 41.27 13.38 -17.39
C ALA A 135 42.56 13.17 -18.21
N ILE A 136 42.96 11.92 -18.44
CA ILE A 136 44.07 11.56 -19.33
C ILE A 136 43.67 11.80 -20.80
N MET A 137 42.38 11.66 -21.16
CA MET A 137 41.89 11.81 -22.55
C MET A 137 41.41 13.23 -22.93
N GLN A 138 41.17 14.14 -21.99
CA GLN A 138 40.75 15.52 -22.27
C GLN A 138 41.49 16.56 -21.43
N ASN A 139 42.04 17.59 -22.10
CA ASN A 139 42.74 18.72 -21.46
C ASN A 139 41.81 19.94 -21.17
N LYS A 140 40.52 19.74 -20.84
CA LYS A 140 39.63 20.82 -20.39
C LYS A 140 38.63 20.33 -19.33
N GLY A 141 38.68 20.98 -18.16
CA GLY A 141 37.99 20.58 -16.94
C GLY A 141 36.47 20.78 -16.98
N GLY A 142 35.76 19.80 -16.40
CA GLY A 142 34.36 19.89 -16.04
C GLY A 142 34.20 20.10 -14.53
N LEU A 143 33.35 21.04 -14.15
CA LEU A 143 33.12 21.53 -12.80
C LEU A 143 32.12 20.62 -12.05
N ALA A 144 32.49 20.15 -10.86
CA ALA A 144 31.59 19.48 -9.94
C ALA A 144 30.63 20.50 -9.27
N ILE A 145 29.35 20.16 -9.21
CA ILE A 145 28.32 20.97 -8.52
C ILE A 145 28.45 20.72 -7.00
N PRO A 146 28.51 21.76 -6.15
CA PRO A 146 28.60 21.58 -4.71
C PRO A 146 27.25 21.20 -4.08
N GLU A 147 27.31 20.46 -2.98
CA GLU A 147 26.18 19.94 -2.20
C GLU A 147 25.57 20.95 -1.23
N GLY A 148 24.27 20.79 -0.93
CA GLY A 148 23.62 21.38 0.25
C GLY A 148 22.07 21.34 0.26
N PRO A 149 21.42 20.89 1.35
CA PRO A 149 20.01 21.20 1.65
C PRO A 149 19.81 22.72 1.86
N PRO A 150 18.64 23.32 1.53
CA PRO A 150 17.32 22.80 1.88
C PRO A 150 16.27 22.74 0.73
N LEU A 151 16.65 22.99 -0.53
CA LEU A 151 15.70 23.05 -1.66
C LEU A 151 15.40 21.70 -2.34
N GLY A 152 16.14 20.64 -2.01
CA GLY A 152 16.14 19.38 -2.78
C GLY A 152 14.90 18.49 -2.61
N THR A 153 14.37 18.31 -1.40
CA THR A 153 13.43 17.19 -1.11
C THR A 153 12.08 17.30 -1.82
N SER A 154 11.48 18.50 -1.86
CA SER A 154 10.21 18.72 -2.58
C SER A 154 10.39 18.73 -4.10
N LEU A 155 11.55 19.18 -4.58
CA LEU A 155 11.90 19.17 -6.00
C LEU A 155 12.18 17.73 -6.47
N ILE A 156 12.91 16.93 -5.68
CA ILE A 156 13.18 15.52 -5.93
C ILE A 156 11.88 14.73 -6.02
N ALA A 157 10.95 14.85 -5.06
CA ALA A 157 9.71 14.08 -5.08
C ALA A 157 8.87 14.33 -6.36
N LYS A 158 8.82 15.60 -6.82
CA LYS A 158 8.15 15.96 -8.08
C LYS A 158 8.93 15.48 -9.30
N MET A 159 10.25 15.67 -9.32
CA MET A 159 11.11 15.25 -10.43
C MET A 159 11.22 13.73 -10.56
N GLU A 160 11.13 13.00 -9.45
CA GLU A 160 11.21 11.54 -9.41
C GLU A 160 10.06 10.89 -10.16
N THR A 161 8.84 11.41 -9.98
CA THR A 161 7.65 10.94 -10.71
C THR A 161 7.81 11.13 -12.22
N PHE A 162 8.30 12.29 -12.66
CA PHE A 162 8.57 12.54 -14.08
C PHE A 162 9.75 11.73 -14.62
N SER A 163 10.81 11.59 -13.82
CA SER A 163 12.03 10.88 -14.21
C SER A 163 11.76 9.38 -14.39
N PHE A 164 11.15 8.72 -13.41
CA PHE A 164 10.84 7.28 -13.51
C PHE A 164 9.58 6.98 -14.34
N GLY A 165 8.59 7.86 -14.36
CA GLY A 165 7.33 7.64 -15.08
C GLY A 165 7.40 7.93 -16.58
N PHE A 166 8.21 8.91 -17.00
CA PHE A 166 8.26 9.34 -18.41
C PHE A 166 9.67 9.21 -19.01
N PHE A 167 10.67 9.83 -18.38
CA PHE A 167 11.98 9.96 -19.01
C PHE A 167 12.78 8.65 -19.03
N TYR A 168 12.73 7.86 -17.96
CA TYR A 168 13.44 6.59 -17.85
C TYR A 168 12.94 5.55 -18.87
N PRO A 169 11.62 5.29 -19.00
CA PRO A 169 11.10 4.44 -20.08
C PRO A 169 11.44 4.95 -21.47
N THR A 170 11.41 6.28 -21.68
CA THR A 170 11.77 6.89 -22.97
C THR A 170 13.23 6.63 -23.32
N TYR A 171 14.15 6.76 -22.37
CA TYR A 171 15.56 6.46 -22.58
C TYR A 171 15.81 4.99 -22.94
N LEU A 172 15.16 4.06 -22.23
CA LEU A 172 15.23 2.64 -22.54
C LEU A 172 14.63 2.32 -23.91
N ALA A 173 13.52 2.95 -24.27
CA ALA A 173 12.87 2.77 -25.58
C ALA A 173 13.77 3.24 -26.72
N VAL A 174 14.43 4.40 -26.59
CA VAL A 174 15.41 4.90 -27.59
C VAL A 174 16.58 3.94 -27.72
N THR A 175 17.17 3.53 -26.59
CA THR A 175 18.31 2.60 -26.56
C THR A 175 17.95 1.25 -27.19
N GLY A 176 16.75 0.74 -26.89
CA GLY A 176 16.21 -0.48 -27.49
C GLY A 176 15.97 -0.35 -29.00
N LEU A 177 15.42 0.78 -29.46
CA LEU A 177 15.19 1.03 -30.88
C LEU A 177 16.48 1.15 -31.69
N GLN A 178 17.54 1.66 -31.06
CA GLN A 178 18.88 1.76 -31.65
C GLN A 178 19.61 0.41 -31.67
N THR A 179 19.19 -0.56 -30.86
CA THR A 179 19.77 -1.91 -30.80
C THR A 179 19.31 -2.74 -32.00
N ASN A 180 20.26 -3.29 -32.77
CA ASN A 180 19.95 -4.07 -33.97
C ASN A 180 20.54 -5.49 -33.88
N LEU A 181 19.75 -6.41 -33.34
CA LEU A 181 20.14 -7.81 -33.14
C LEU A 181 20.41 -8.56 -34.46
N PHE A 182 19.84 -8.12 -35.59
CA PHE A 182 19.98 -8.79 -36.88
C PHE A 182 21.31 -8.51 -37.58
N LYS A 183 22.09 -7.53 -37.10
CA LYS A 183 23.44 -7.23 -37.61
C LYS A 183 24.53 -8.00 -36.87
N ILE A 184 24.17 -8.86 -35.92
CA ILE A 184 25.13 -9.55 -35.06
C ILE A 184 25.68 -10.78 -35.78
N ASP A 185 27.00 -10.79 -36.01
CA ASP A 185 27.71 -11.99 -36.44
C ASP A 185 27.83 -13.01 -35.30
N TYR A 186 27.66 -14.29 -35.64
CA TYR A 186 27.68 -15.41 -34.70
C TYR A 186 29.04 -15.57 -34.01
N LYS A 187 30.13 -15.28 -34.72
CA LYS A 187 31.49 -15.39 -34.16
C LYS A 187 31.73 -14.32 -33.09
N SER A 188 31.39 -13.06 -33.38
CA SER A 188 31.46 -11.97 -32.42
C SER A 188 30.58 -12.21 -31.19
N MET A 189 29.37 -12.78 -31.41
CA MET A 189 28.46 -13.15 -30.33
C MET A 189 29.08 -14.15 -29.36
N TRP A 190 29.69 -15.23 -29.87
CA TRP A 190 30.36 -16.23 -29.04
C TRP A 190 31.53 -15.69 -28.24
N ILE A 191 32.35 -14.83 -28.86
CA ILE A 191 33.52 -14.22 -28.20
C ILE A 191 33.07 -13.34 -27.03
N VAL A 192 32.13 -12.42 -27.28
CA VAL A 192 31.61 -11.50 -26.25
C VAL A 192 30.89 -12.30 -25.15
N SER A 193 30.09 -13.29 -25.50
CA SER A 193 29.39 -14.14 -24.53
C SER A 193 30.36 -14.90 -23.62
N THR A 194 31.49 -15.37 -24.15
CA THR A 194 32.52 -16.08 -23.36
C THR A 194 33.13 -15.14 -22.31
N ILE A 195 33.50 -13.93 -22.71
CA ILE A 195 34.02 -12.91 -21.78
C ILE A 195 33.00 -12.59 -20.70
N VAL A 196 31.73 -12.36 -21.07
CA VAL A 196 30.67 -12.02 -20.11
C VAL A 196 30.40 -13.15 -19.12
N ILE A 197 30.34 -14.40 -19.57
CA ILE A 197 30.14 -15.57 -18.69
C ILE A 197 31.31 -15.68 -17.70
N VAL A 198 32.56 -15.56 -18.18
CA VAL A 198 33.74 -15.59 -17.31
C VAL A 198 33.68 -14.44 -16.30
N SER A 199 33.30 -13.22 -16.71
CA SER A 199 33.12 -12.10 -15.81
C SER A 199 32.11 -12.39 -14.70
N VAL A 200 30.95 -12.98 -15.02
CA VAL A 200 29.93 -13.33 -14.02
C VAL A 200 30.49 -14.32 -12.99
N VAL A 201 31.16 -15.38 -13.46
CA VAL A 201 31.74 -16.42 -12.59
C VAL A 201 32.83 -15.83 -11.70
N VAL A 202 33.74 -15.03 -12.27
CA VAL A 202 34.80 -14.34 -11.53
C VAL A 202 34.21 -13.42 -10.47
N LYS A 203 33.15 -12.68 -10.80
CA LYS A 203 32.49 -11.73 -9.89
C LYS A 203 31.86 -12.46 -8.70
N ILE A 204 31.20 -13.60 -8.93
CA ILE A 204 30.67 -14.44 -7.84
C ILE A 204 31.81 -14.98 -6.97
N GLY A 205 32.89 -15.49 -7.57
CA GLY A 205 34.07 -15.96 -6.84
C GLY A 205 34.73 -14.87 -6.01
N ALA A 206 34.81 -13.65 -6.55
CA ALA A 206 35.38 -12.48 -5.88
C ALA A 206 34.57 -12.00 -4.65
N VAL A 207 33.30 -12.39 -4.54
CA VAL A 207 32.48 -12.21 -3.33
C VAL A 207 32.65 -13.38 -2.36
N MET A 208 32.61 -14.61 -2.87
CA MET A 208 32.67 -15.82 -2.04
C MET A 208 33.99 -15.96 -1.30
N LEU A 209 35.12 -15.60 -1.93
CA LEU A 209 36.45 -15.71 -1.32
C LEU A 209 36.59 -14.84 -0.06
N PRO A 210 36.40 -13.50 -0.09
CA PRO A 210 36.42 -12.68 1.12
C PRO A 210 35.23 -12.97 2.05
N GLY A 211 34.06 -13.35 1.53
CA GLY A 211 32.89 -13.69 2.34
C GLY A 211 33.15 -14.89 3.26
N TYR A 212 33.81 -15.92 2.74
CA TYR A 212 34.25 -17.08 3.51
C TYR A 212 35.22 -16.69 4.64
N TYR A 213 36.21 -15.85 4.36
CA TYR A 213 37.13 -15.34 5.39
C TYR A 213 36.46 -14.44 6.44
N ASN A 214 35.30 -13.87 6.16
CA ASN A 214 34.54 -13.00 7.05
C ASN A 214 33.37 -13.71 7.78
N ASN A 215 33.35 -15.04 7.77
CA ASN A 215 32.33 -15.90 8.39
C ASN A 215 30.90 -15.65 7.88
N ILE A 216 30.73 -15.33 6.60
CA ILE A 216 29.41 -15.21 5.96
C ILE A 216 29.05 -16.57 5.36
N PRO A 217 27.82 -17.10 5.58
CA PRO A 217 27.41 -18.37 4.99
C PRO A 217 27.58 -18.38 3.46
N LEU A 218 28.09 -19.50 2.91
CA LEU A 218 28.39 -19.61 1.47
C LEU A 218 27.15 -19.37 0.59
N LYS A 219 25.96 -19.79 1.07
CA LYS A 219 24.69 -19.54 0.38
C LYS A 219 24.42 -18.04 0.26
N GLU A 220 24.66 -17.28 1.31
CA GLU A 220 24.47 -15.82 1.32
C GLU A 220 25.51 -15.14 0.43
N CYS A 221 26.77 -15.57 0.49
CA CYS A 221 27.82 -15.07 -0.40
C CYS A 221 27.47 -15.28 -1.89
N PHE A 222 26.90 -16.43 -2.24
CA PHE A 222 26.46 -16.71 -3.60
C PHE A 222 25.34 -15.77 -4.03
N VAL A 223 24.35 -15.52 -3.17
CA VAL A 223 23.25 -14.57 -3.43
C VAL A 223 23.79 -13.14 -3.58
N ILE A 224 24.72 -12.69 -2.72
CA ILE A 224 25.40 -11.38 -2.88
C ILE A 224 26.14 -11.32 -4.23
N GLY A 225 26.84 -12.39 -4.61
CA GLY A 225 27.51 -12.50 -5.90
C GLY A 225 26.55 -12.35 -7.09
N LEU A 226 25.36 -12.96 -7.02
CA LEU A 226 24.32 -12.79 -8.03
C LEU A 226 23.78 -11.36 -8.06
N ILE A 227 23.53 -10.76 -6.89
CA ILE A 227 23.05 -9.38 -6.78
C ILE A 227 24.05 -8.42 -7.44
N LEU A 228 25.35 -8.52 -7.15
CA LEU A 228 26.39 -7.65 -7.70
C LEU A 228 26.66 -7.84 -9.22
N ASN A 229 26.01 -8.82 -9.85
CA ASN A 229 26.02 -9.00 -11.31
C ASN A 229 24.86 -8.27 -12.02
N ALA A 230 23.94 -7.65 -11.28
CA ALA A 230 22.87 -6.87 -11.89
C ALA A 230 23.42 -5.65 -12.62
N ARG A 231 22.92 -5.44 -13.84
CA ARG A 231 23.31 -4.34 -14.73
C ARG A 231 22.07 -3.56 -15.16
N GLY A 232 22.22 -2.30 -15.52
CA GLY A 232 21.07 -1.50 -15.92
C GLY A 232 21.45 -0.22 -16.64
N ILE A 233 20.74 0.84 -16.32
CA ILE A 233 20.84 2.13 -17.01
C ILE A 233 22.24 2.75 -16.92
N ALA A 234 22.98 2.55 -15.83
CA ALA A 234 24.33 3.10 -15.68
C ALA A 234 25.27 2.55 -16.77
N GLU A 235 25.25 1.24 -16.99
CA GLU A 235 26.04 0.57 -18.03
C GLU A 235 25.56 0.95 -19.44
N LEU A 236 24.24 1.06 -19.64
CA LEU A 236 23.67 1.50 -20.93
C LEU A 236 24.13 2.92 -21.31
N VAL A 237 24.26 3.83 -20.33
CA VAL A 237 24.76 5.18 -20.58
C VAL A 237 26.22 5.16 -21.03
N VAL A 238 27.06 4.34 -20.39
CA VAL A 238 28.47 4.17 -20.79
C VAL A 238 28.57 3.61 -22.20
N TYR A 239 27.79 2.59 -22.55
CA TYR A 239 27.78 2.01 -23.90
C TYR A 239 27.25 2.97 -24.95
N ASN A 240 26.22 3.76 -24.63
CA ASN A 240 25.73 4.81 -25.52
C ASN A 240 26.77 5.92 -25.75
N LEU A 241 27.52 6.30 -24.71
CA LEU A 241 28.62 7.26 -24.85
C LEU A 241 29.73 6.73 -25.77
N TRP A 242 30.16 5.48 -25.56
CA TRP A 242 31.19 4.85 -26.41
C TRP A 242 30.74 4.62 -27.85
N ARG A 243 29.45 4.34 -28.07
CA ARG A 243 28.86 4.32 -29.41
C ARG A 243 28.89 5.72 -30.05
N GLY A 244 28.54 6.76 -29.30
CA GLY A 244 28.56 8.16 -29.76
C GLY A 244 29.95 8.67 -30.14
N THR A 245 30.99 8.25 -29.39
CA THR A 245 32.40 8.56 -29.70
C THR A 245 33.01 7.63 -30.76
N LYS A 246 32.23 6.71 -31.33
CA LYS A 246 32.66 5.70 -32.32
C LYS A 246 33.72 4.73 -31.81
N ILE A 247 33.81 4.54 -30.49
CA ILE A 247 34.64 3.51 -29.87
C ILE A 247 33.99 2.12 -30.03
N LEU A 248 32.66 2.05 -29.90
CA LEU A 248 31.87 0.85 -30.18
C LEU A 248 31.17 0.97 -31.54
N THR A 249 31.19 -0.09 -32.33
CA THR A 249 30.31 -0.20 -33.51
C THR A 249 28.88 -0.52 -33.11
N ASP A 250 27.92 -0.29 -34.03
CA ASP A 250 26.51 -0.66 -33.81
C ASP A 250 26.33 -2.14 -33.43
N GLN A 251 27.17 -3.03 -33.97
CA GLN A 251 27.15 -4.46 -33.67
C GLN A 251 27.62 -4.74 -32.24
N GLU A 252 28.76 -4.17 -31.85
CA GLU A 252 29.33 -4.36 -30.51
C GLU A 252 28.46 -3.75 -29.41
N PHE A 253 27.87 -2.57 -29.68
CA PHE A 253 26.86 -1.97 -28.81
C PHE A 253 25.65 -2.89 -28.64
N SER A 254 25.12 -3.44 -29.74
CA SER A 254 23.97 -4.34 -29.69
C SER A 254 24.27 -5.63 -28.91
N LEU A 255 25.48 -6.17 -29.05
CA LEU A 255 25.95 -7.32 -28.26
C LEU A 255 26.06 -7.01 -26.76
N ALA A 256 26.57 -5.83 -26.41
CA ALA A 256 26.70 -5.41 -25.02
C ALA A 256 25.33 -5.21 -24.35
N VAL A 257 24.38 -4.55 -25.04
CA VAL A 257 22.99 -4.39 -24.57
C VAL A 257 22.30 -5.75 -24.42
N PHE A 258 22.44 -6.65 -25.41
CA PHE A 258 21.88 -7.99 -25.34
C PHE A 258 22.42 -8.79 -24.14
N SER A 259 23.71 -8.68 -23.85
CA SER A 259 24.32 -9.36 -22.71
C SER A 259 23.74 -8.91 -21.35
N ILE A 260 23.43 -7.61 -21.19
CA ILE A 260 22.74 -7.07 -20.00
C ILE A 260 21.37 -7.72 -19.83
N MET A 261 20.59 -7.79 -20.91
CA MET A 261 19.25 -8.37 -20.89
C MET A 261 19.29 -9.85 -20.47
N VAL A 262 20.20 -10.64 -21.04
CA VAL A 262 20.34 -12.06 -20.73
C VAL A 262 20.77 -12.29 -19.28
N ILE A 263 21.75 -11.53 -18.78
CA ILE A 263 22.19 -11.64 -17.38
C ILE A 263 21.02 -11.36 -16.44
N ASN A 264 20.32 -10.23 -16.62
CA ASN A 264 19.21 -9.85 -15.75
C ASN A 264 18.03 -10.83 -15.80
N ALA A 265 17.75 -11.40 -16.99
CA ALA A 265 16.71 -12.42 -17.16
C ALA A 265 17.03 -13.71 -16.38
N ILE A 266 18.30 -14.01 -16.12
CA ILE A 266 18.73 -15.21 -15.39
C ILE A 266 18.90 -14.94 -13.89
N ILE A 267 19.57 -13.85 -13.49
CA ILE A 267 19.90 -13.62 -12.07
C ILE A 267 18.65 -13.37 -11.22
N THR A 268 17.67 -12.62 -11.72
CA THR A 268 16.48 -12.23 -10.94
C THR A 268 15.62 -13.43 -10.52
N PRO A 269 15.24 -14.36 -11.42
CA PRO A 269 14.52 -15.57 -11.01
C PRO A 269 15.40 -16.49 -10.15
N LEU A 270 16.71 -16.56 -10.41
CA LEU A 270 17.63 -17.39 -9.63
C LEU A 270 17.73 -16.92 -8.17
N ILE A 271 17.78 -15.60 -7.92
CA ILE A 271 17.77 -15.03 -6.57
C ILE A 271 16.45 -15.38 -5.86
N LYS A 272 15.30 -15.20 -6.53
CA LYS A 272 13.98 -15.55 -5.96
C LYS A 272 13.85 -17.04 -5.62
N PHE A 273 14.47 -17.92 -6.40
CA PHE A 273 14.45 -19.35 -6.16
C PHE A 273 15.31 -19.75 -4.95
N ILE A 274 16.48 -19.13 -4.79
CA ILE A 274 17.46 -19.50 -3.76
C ILE A 274 17.15 -18.83 -2.41
N TYR A 275 16.65 -17.58 -2.45
CA TYR A 275 16.42 -16.75 -1.29
C TYR A 275 14.93 -16.40 -1.14
N ASP A 276 14.34 -16.88 -0.05
CA ASP A 276 12.96 -16.61 0.33
C ASP A 276 12.95 -15.78 1.63
N PRO A 277 12.59 -14.49 1.58
CA PRO A 277 12.59 -13.62 2.76
C PRO A 277 11.55 -14.03 3.81
N SER A 278 10.47 -14.72 3.43
CA SER A 278 9.38 -15.09 4.35
C SER A 278 9.77 -16.19 5.34
N LYS A 279 10.75 -17.03 4.99
CA LYS A 279 11.22 -18.14 5.83
C LYS A 279 12.00 -17.71 7.06
N GLN A 280 12.52 -16.47 7.09
CA GLN A 280 13.28 -15.97 8.24
C GLN A 280 12.40 -15.79 9.49
N TYR A 281 11.10 -15.55 9.32
CA TYR A 281 10.17 -15.26 10.42
C TYR A 281 9.38 -16.49 10.91
N ASN A 282 9.18 -17.50 10.06
CA ASN A 282 8.33 -18.66 10.37
C ASN A 282 8.99 -19.71 11.28
N ALA A 283 10.31 -19.70 11.42
CA ALA A 283 11.06 -20.70 12.20
C ALA A 283 11.22 -20.35 13.69
N ILE A 284 10.72 -19.19 14.12
CA ILE A 284 10.99 -18.64 15.45
C ILE A 284 9.79 -18.91 16.36
N THR A 285 10.04 -19.55 17.51
CA THR A 285 9.05 -19.76 18.57
C THR A 285 8.49 -18.44 19.04
N ARG A 286 7.17 -18.26 18.94
CA ARG A 286 6.48 -17.04 19.37
C ARG A 286 6.68 -16.83 20.87
N SER A 287 7.12 -15.64 21.26
CA SER A 287 7.15 -15.22 22.68
C SER A 287 5.76 -14.74 23.08
N SER A 288 5.18 -15.34 24.11
CA SER A 288 3.89 -14.92 24.67
C SER A 288 4.06 -14.53 26.13
N ILE A 289 3.25 -13.61 26.63
CA ILE A 289 3.29 -13.09 28.00
C ILE A 289 2.89 -14.21 28.96
N GLN A 290 1.88 -15.01 28.61
CA GLN A 290 1.41 -16.13 29.44
C GLN A 290 2.50 -17.21 29.62
N HIS A 291 3.21 -17.57 28.55
CA HIS A 291 4.20 -18.65 28.58
C HIS A 291 5.62 -18.17 28.89
N SER A 292 5.80 -16.89 29.20
CA SER A 292 7.02 -16.35 29.79
C SER A 292 7.14 -16.76 31.27
N LYS A 293 7.03 -18.06 31.58
CA LYS A 293 7.22 -18.63 32.91
C LYS A 293 8.67 -19.05 33.07
N GLY A 294 9.49 -18.10 33.52
CA GLY A 294 10.83 -18.37 34.04
C GLY A 294 11.25 -17.18 34.91
N ASP A 295 11.48 -17.44 36.20
CA ASP A 295 11.90 -16.46 37.23
C ASP A 295 13.28 -15.81 36.98
N MET A 296 13.80 -15.85 35.75
CA MET A 296 15.16 -15.42 35.39
C MET A 296 15.28 -14.58 34.10
N MET A 297 14.18 -14.17 33.47
CA MET A 297 14.24 -13.31 32.27
C MET A 297 13.47 -12.00 32.44
N ASP A 298 14.11 -10.90 32.04
CA ASP A 298 13.51 -9.56 31.98
C ASP A 298 12.23 -9.56 31.11
N PHE A 299 11.20 -8.86 31.57
CA PHE A 299 10.01 -8.61 30.76
C PHE A 299 10.32 -7.54 29.70
N ARG A 300 10.34 -7.96 28.44
CA ARG A 300 10.76 -7.11 27.32
C ARG A 300 9.56 -6.50 26.60
N ILE A 301 9.45 -5.18 26.64
CA ILE A 301 8.41 -4.40 25.98
C ILE A 301 9.05 -3.66 24.81
N MET A 302 8.59 -3.91 23.59
CA MET A 302 9.00 -3.14 22.42
C MET A 302 7.92 -2.11 22.08
N VAL A 303 8.28 -0.84 21.94
CA VAL A 303 7.35 0.25 21.64
C VAL A 303 7.76 0.96 20.34
N CYS A 304 6.81 1.14 19.44
CA CYS A 304 7.02 1.86 18.19
C CYS A 304 6.53 3.31 18.31
N ILE A 305 7.33 4.28 17.84
CA ILE A 305 7.04 5.71 18.02
C ILE A 305 7.14 6.42 16.67
N HIS A 306 6.01 6.95 16.17
CA HIS A 306 5.99 7.77 14.95
C HIS A 306 5.97 9.27 15.22
N LYS A 307 5.35 9.71 16.31
CA LYS A 307 5.14 11.11 16.67
C LYS A 307 5.40 11.34 18.15
N ASN A 308 5.81 12.56 18.50
CA ASN A 308 6.08 12.94 19.89
C ASN A 308 4.79 12.94 20.75
N GLU A 309 3.63 13.10 20.12
CA GLU A 309 2.31 13.04 20.77
C GLU A 309 2.03 11.68 21.43
N ASN A 310 2.59 10.58 20.90
CA ASN A 310 2.34 9.24 21.45
C ASN A 310 3.16 8.96 22.71
N ILE A 311 4.16 9.80 23.02
CA ILE A 311 5.11 9.54 24.11
C ILE A 311 4.41 9.45 25.47
N PRO A 312 3.57 10.42 25.90
CA PRO A 312 2.96 10.37 27.23
C PRO A 312 2.14 9.10 27.46
N THR A 313 1.34 8.68 26.48
CA THR A 313 0.49 7.49 26.54
C THR A 313 1.32 6.21 26.60
N ILE A 314 2.41 6.13 25.83
CA ILE A 314 3.38 5.03 25.92
C ILE A 314 4.05 5.00 27.31
N MET A 315 4.43 6.16 27.85
CA MET A 315 5.06 6.24 29.16
C MET A 315 4.11 5.79 30.29
N ASN A 316 2.85 6.21 30.25
CA ASN A 316 1.83 5.76 31.20
C ASN A 316 1.66 4.23 31.17
N LEU A 317 1.69 3.63 29.98
CA LEU A 317 1.66 2.17 29.82
C LEU A 317 2.90 1.49 30.42
N LEU A 318 4.09 2.06 30.19
CA LEU A 318 5.36 1.54 30.73
C LEU A 318 5.43 1.66 32.26
N GLU A 319 4.89 2.72 32.85
CA GLU A 319 4.76 2.87 34.31
C GLU A 319 3.74 1.88 34.89
N ALA A 320 2.59 1.70 34.22
CA ALA A 320 1.59 0.70 34.61
C ALA A 320 2.13 -0.74 34.55
N SER A 321 3.10 -1.01 33.65
CA SER A 321 3.72 -2.34 33.46
C SER A 321 4.54 -2.85 34.66
N HIS A 322 4.86 -1.96 35.60
CA HIS A 322 5.55 -2.21 36.86
C HIS A 322 6.92 -2.91 36.75
N ALA A 323 7.98 -2.16 37.02
CA ALA A 323 9.34 -2.69 37.17
C ALA A 323 9.70 -2.85 38.65
N SER A 324 10.27 -4.00 39.03
CA SER A 324 10.66 -4.31 40.41
C SER A 324 11.94 -5.16 40.45
N GLU A 325 12.54 -5.31 41.64
CA GLU A 325 13.76 -6.13 41.87
C GLU A 325 13.63 -7.57 41.34
N ASP A 326 12.50 -8.21 41.62
CA ASP A 326 12.25 -9.58 41.15
C ASP A 326 11.81 -9.67 39.68
N ARG A 327 11.50 -8.53 39.04
CA ARG A 327 10.86 -8.49 37.71
C ARG A 327 11.27 -7.25 36.92
N HIS A 328 12.51 -7.28 36.45
CA HIS A 328 13.07 -6.25 35.59
C HIS A 328 12.25 -6.05 34.31
N VAL A 329 12.15 -4.80 33.86
CA VAL A 329 11.50 -4.44 32.58
C VAL A 329 12.56 -3.88 31.63
N LYS A 330 12.67 -4.49 30.45
CA LYS A 330 13.55 -4.02 29.39
C LYS A 330 12.71 -3.39 28.29
N VAL A 331 12.90 -2.10 28.04
CA VAL A 331 12.16 -1.34 27.03
C VAL A 331 13.02 -1.21 25.78
N ILE A 332 12.46 -1.63 24.65
CA ILE A 332 13.06 -1.48 23.32
C ILE A 332 12.25 -0.43 22.58
N ALA A 333 12.72 0.81 22.56
CA ALA A 333 12.02 1.91 21.89
C ALA A 333 12.52 2.04 20.45
N LEU A 334 11.61 1.85 19.49
CA LEU A 334 11.88 1.99 18.06
C LEU A 334 11.23 3.27 17.53
N ILE A 335 12.06 4.26 17.24
CA ILE A 335 11.67 5.51 16.60
C ILE A 335 11.55 5.28 15.10
N LEU A 336 10.35 5.48 14.57
CA LEU A 336 9.98 5.23 13.20
C LEU A 336 9.92 6.55 12.43
N VAL A 337 10.89 6.76 11.55
CA VAL A 337 11.04 7.98 10.74
C VAL A 337 10.84 7.63 9.27
N GLU A 338 9.90 8.30 8.60
CA GLU A 338 9.70 8.11 7.16
C GLU A 338 10.92 8.61 6.37
N LEU A 339 11.42 7.77 5.46
CA LEU A 339 12.54 8.09 4.58
C LEU A 339 12.08 8.94 3.38
N LEU A 340 12.10 10.27 3.52
CA LEU A 340 11.84 11.19 2.40
C LEU A 340 13.13 11.55 1.65
N GLY A 341 13.28 11.08 0.41
CA GLY A 341 14.33 11.55 -0.51
C GLY A 341 15.75 10.99 -0.28
N ARG A 342 15.89 9.88 0.44
CA ARG A 342 17.15 9.11 0.57
C ARG A 342 17.04 7.75 -0.11
N SER A 343 18.17 7.20 -0.58
CA SER A 343 18.22 5.93 -1.32
C SER A 343 18.41 4.68 -0.45
N ARG A 344 18.61 4.83 0.86
CA ARG A 344 18.84 3.71 1.79
C ARG A 344 18.01 3.81 3.06
N PRO A 345 17.37 2.69 3.47
CA PRO A 345 16.84 2.54 4.80
C PRO A 345 17.99 2.41 5.81
N LEU A 346 17.90 3.10 6.94
CA LEU A 346 18.94 3.15 7.96
C LEU A 346 18.33 2.72 9.30
N LEU A 347 18.84 1.62 9.86
CA LEU A 347 18.56 1.26 11.25
C LEU A 347 19.75 1.69 12.12
N VAL A 348 19.52 2.62 13.04
CA VAL A 348 20.55 3.13 13.95
C VAL A 348 20.25 2.63 15.36
N ALA A 349 21.12 1.78 15.90
CA ALA A 349 21.13 1.48 17.32
C ALA A 349 21.86 2.59 18.06
N HIS A 350 21.24 3.16 19.10
CA HIS A 350 21.89 4.12 19.98
C HIS A 350 22.47 3.35 21.18
N GLN A 351 23.80 3.14 21.19
CA GLN A 351 24.48 2.58 22.36
C GLN A 351 24.80 3.66 23.38
N GLN A 352 24.90 3.26 24.66
CA GLN A 352 25.08 4.09 25.86
C GLN A 352 26.37 4.95 25.89
N HIS A 353 27.24 4.88 24.87
CA HIS A 353 28.52 5.61 24.79
C HIS A 353 28.73 6.51 23.57
N ASP A 354 27.78 6.61 22.63
CA ASP A 354 27.91 7.55 21.50
C ASP A 354 27.08 8.82 21.75
N ILE A 355 27.57 9.66 22.67
CA ILE A 355 26.95 10.95 23.07
C ILE A 355 27.16 12.06 22.02
N LEU A 356 27.86 11.81 20.92
CA LEU A 356 28.22 12.86 19.97
C LEU A 356 27.66 12.59 18.57
N ARG A 357 26.61 13.35 18.24
CA ARG A 357 26.05 13.64 16.91
C ARG A 357 24.80 12.82 16.51
N SER A 358 23.68 13.04 17.21
CA SER A 358 22.36 12.75 16.64
C SER A 358 21.82 13.98 15.93
N THR A 359 21.77 13.90 14.61
CA THR A 359 21.11 14.88 13.74
C THR A 359 19.60 14.71 13.89
N VAL A 360 18.87 15.82 14.04
CA VAL A 360 17.39 16.00 14.19
C VAL A 360 16.92 16.22 15.64
N SER A 361 16.41 17.42 15.95
CA SER A 361 15.92 17.83 17.29
C SER A 361 14.77 16.99 17.84
N LYS A 362 14.04 16.25 16.99
CA LYS A 362 12.92 15.37 17.38
C LYS A 362 13.36 14.13 18.16
N SER A 363 14.54 13.56 17.88
CA SER A 363 15.04 12.37 18.59
C SER A 363 15.52 12.70 20.01
N ILE A 364 15.88 13.96 20.28
CA ILE A 364 16.34 14.42 21.59
C ILE A 364 15.21 14.36 22.62
N GLN A 365 13.99 14.83 22.28
CA GLN A 365 12.85 14.80 23.20
C GLN A 365 12.44 13.37 23.56
N ILE A 366 12.38 12.48 22.57
CA ILE A 366 12.09 11.06 22.79
C ILE A 366 13.15 10.45 23.68
N ASN A 367 14.43 10.64 23.34
CA ASN A 367 15.53 10.10 24.11
C ASN A 367 15.52 10.59 25.56
N ASN A 368 15.28 11.88 25.79
CA ASN A 368 15.20 12.44 27.14
C ASN A 368 14.08 11.81 27.96
N ALA A 369 12.89 11.57 27.38
CA ALA A 369 11.78 10.94 28.08
C ALA A 369 12.08 9.50 28.50
N PHE A 370 12.64 8.69 27.59
CA PHE A 370 13.03 7.31 27.89
C PHE A 370 14.22 7.21 28.85
N GLN A 371 15.18 8.14 28.77
CA GLN A 371 16.27 8.24 29.74
C GLN A 371 15.76 8.63 31.12
N GLN A 372 14.79 9.55 31.20
CA GLN A 372 14.16 9.92 32.46
C GLN A 372 13.43 8.73 33.10
N TYR A 373 12.67 7.96 32.32
CA TYR A 373 12.05 6.72 32.78
C TYR A 373 13.09 5.72 33.34
N ALA A 374 14.20 5.52 32.62
CA ALA A 374 15.30 4.64 33.05
C ALA A 374 15.98 5.12 34.33
N GLN A 375 16.11 6.44 34.51
CA GLN A 375 16.71 7.05 35.70
C GLN A 375 15.78 6.98 36.92
N GLN A 376 14.47 7.14 36.72
CA GLN A 376 13.47 7.03 37.79
C GLN A 376 13.36 5.59 38.29
N ASN A 377 13.44 4.61 37.40
CA ASN A 377 13.37 3.18 37.71
C ASN A 377 14.77 2.52 37.70
N LYS A 378 15.78 3.23 38.23
CA LYS A 378 17.18 2.81 38.18
C LYS A 378 17.39 1.50 38.93
N GLY A 379 17.96 0.51 38.22
CA GLY A 379 18.19 -0.84 38.76
C GLY A 379 17.09 -1.83 38.42
N TYR A 380 15.89 -1.37 38.04
CA TYR A 380 14.75 -2.22 37.71
C TYR A 380 14.37 -2.16 36.22
N THR A 381 14.82 -1.11 35.52
CA THR A 381 14.56 -0.90 34.10
C THR A 381 15.83 -0.72 33.29
N SER A 382 15.81 -1.21 32.05
CA SER A 382 16.80 -0.87 31.03
C SER A 382 16.11 -0.42 29.75
N VAL A 383 16.70 0.53 29.04
CA VAL A 383 16.12 1.06 27.80
C VAL A 383 17.14 1.01 26.67
N GLU A 384 16.74 0.44 25.55
CA GLU A 384 17.48 0.46 24.28
C GLU A 384 16.70 1.26 23.25
N LEU A 385 17.34 2.29 22.67
CA LEU A 385 16.74 3.11 21.62
C LEU A 385 17.29 2.75 20.24
N PHE A 386 16.36 2.51 19.31
CA PHE A 386 16.63 2.28 17.90
C PHE A 386 15.89 3.33 17.08
N THR A 387 16.47 3.75 15.96
CA THR A 387 15.78 4.57 14.96
C THR A 387 15.77 3.80 13.65
N SER A 388 14.58 3.46 13.14
CA SER A 388 14.39 2.99 11.77
C SER A 388 14.00 4.19 10.91
N ILE A 389 14.80 4.44 9.87
CA ILE A 389 14.53 5.44 8.84
C ILE A 389 14.25 4.68 7.54
N SER A 390 12.98 4.46 7.22
CA SER A 390 12.55 3.59 6.09
C SER A 390 11.27 4.10 5.45
N ASN A 391 10.90 3.58 4.28
CA ASN A 391 9.58 3.83 3.69
C ASN A 391 8.52 3.05 4.49
N TYR A 392 7.33 3.64 4.70
CA TYR A 392 6.24 2.95 5.42
C TYR A 392 5.87 1.59 4.82
N GLU A 393 6.03 1.43 3.51
CA GLU A 393 5.79 0.17 2.81
C GLU A 393 6.67 -0.98 3.32
N THR A 394 7.90 -0.71 3.76
CA THR A 394 8.90 -1.72 4.17
C THR A 394 9.32 -1.61 5.64
N MET A 395 8.79 -0.61 6.36
CA MET A 395 9.11 -0.35 7.77
C MET A 395 8.68 -1.49 8.71
N HIS A 396 7.65 -2.26 8.32
CA HIS A 396 7.23 -3.45 9.05
C HIS A 396 8.33 -4.52 9.13
N ASP A 397 9.15 -4.67 8.09
CA ASP A 397 10.29 -5.60 8.09
C ASP A 397 11.32 -5.23 9.16
N ASP A 398 11.59 -3.92 9.33
CA ASP A 398 12.52 -3.42 10.35
C ASP A 398 12.00 -3.67 11.76
N ILE A 399 10.70 -3.43 11.98
CA ILE A 399 10.02 -3.68 13.27
C ILE A 399 10.12 -5.16 13.61
N CYS A 400 9.70 -6.05 12.70
CA CYS A 400 9.71 -7.50 12.91
C CYS A 400 11.14 -8.02 13.08
N ARG A 401 12.12 -7.45 12.38
CA ARG A 401 13.53 -7.81 12.52
C ARG A 401 14.07 -7.50 13.92
N ILE A 402 13.79 -6.31 14.46
CA ILE A 402 14.20 -5.98 15.83
C ILE A 402 13.47 -6.88 16.83
N ALA A 403 12.20 -7.18 16.57
CA ALA A 403 11.45 -8.13 17.39
C ALA A 403 12.09 -9.53 17.37
N VAL A 404 12.61 -10.00 16.25
CA VAL A 404 13.37 -11.26 16.16
C VAL A 404 14.68 -11.20 16.96
N ASP A 405 15.44 -10.10 16.83
CA ASP A 405 16.76 -9.95 17.47
C ASP A 405 16.68 -9.74 18.99
N ARG A 406 15.65 -9.01 19.45
CA ARG A 406 15.47 -8.67 20.86
C ARG A 406 14.45 -9.52 21.59
N ILE A 407 13.64 -10.28 20.86
CA ILE A 407 12.64 -11.24 21.37
C ILE A 407 11.74 -10.58 22.44
N PRO A 408 11.02 -9.49 22.12
CA PRO A 408 10.13 -8.87 23.09
C PRO A 408 8.98 -9.81 23.45
N ASN A 409 8.49 -9.69 24.69
CA ASN A 409 7.28 -10.38 25.14
C ASN A 409 6.03 -9.73 24.54
N ILE A 410 6.04 -8.40 24.43
CA ILE A 410 4.97 -7.63 23.81
C ILE A 410 5.53 -6.51 22.92
N LEU A 411 4.93 -6.35 21.74
CA LEU A 411 5.18 -5.27 20.79
C LEU A 411 3.97 -4.32 20.76
N ILE A 412 4.17 -3.05 21.05
CA ILE A 412 3.14 -2.02 21.06
C ILE A 412 3.29 -1.10 19.85
N LEU A 413 2.27 -1.06 19.00
CA LEU A 413 2.17 -0.16 17.85
C LEU A 413 1.18 0.97 18.15
N PRO A 414 1.45 2.20 17.72
CA PRO A 414 0.48 3.27 17.80
C PRO A 414 -0.65 3.10 16.77
N PHE A 415 -1.82 3.62 17.07
CA PHE A 415 -2.95 3.59 16.15
C PHE A 415 -2.77 4.52 14.94
N HIS A 416 -3.40 4.15 13.81
CA HIS A 416 -3.25 4.82 12.52
C HIS A 416 -4.17 6.04 12.33
N LYS A 417 -5.19 6.19 13.19
CA LYS A 417 -6.09 7.36 13.24
C LYS A 417 -5.70 8.24 14.42
N GLN A 418 -5.81 9.56 14.23
CA GLN A 418 -5.76 10.53 15.32
C GLN A 418 -7.14 11.17 15.49
N TRP A 419 -7.54 11.40 16.72
CA TRP A 419 -8.76 12.13 17.04
C TRP A 419 -8.47 13.63 17.12
N ALA A 420 -9.37 14.44 16.58
CA ALA A 420 -9.36 15.88 16.79
C ALA A 420 -9.84 16.20 18.22
N ILE A 421 -9.55 17.43 18.68
CA ILE A 421 -9.86 17.90 20.04
C ILE A 421 -11.37 17.84 20.35
N ASP A 422 -12.22 17.87 19.30
CA ASP A 422 -13.68 17.74 19.39
C ASP A 422 -14.18 16.29 19.43
N GLY A 423 -13.28 15.29 19.44
CA GLY A 423 -13.62 13.87 19.41
C GLY A 423 -13.94 13.33 18.01
N SER A 424 -13.88 14.15 16.95
CA SER A 424 -14.05 13.68 15.58
C SER A 424 -12.81 12.93 15.07
N VAL A 425 -13.00 12.00 14.12
CA VAL A 425 -11.88 11.27 13.50
C VAL A 425 -11.07 12.26 12.65
N GLY A 426 -9.84 12.55 13.08
CA GLY A 426 -8.89 13.36 12.36
C GLY A 426 -8.17 12.61 11.23
N ILE A 427 -6.91 12.97 10.97
CA ILE A 427 -6.13 12.45 9.83
C ILE A 427 -5.90 10.94 9.99
N THR A 428 -6.34 10.16 9.00
CA THR A 428 -6.06 8.73 8.91
C THR A 428 -4.82 8.49 8.06
N ASN A 429 -3.77 7.88 8.62
CA ASN A 429 -2.58 7.54 7.87
C ASN A 429 -2.65 6.08 7.35
N LYS A 430 -3.04 5.91 6.08
CA LYS A 430 -3.16 4.60 5.43
C LYS A 430 -1.85 3.80 5.40
N ALA A 431 -0.71 4.50 5.35
CA ALA A 431 0.60 3.85 5.33
C ALA A 431 0.92 3.20 6.69
N ILE A 432 0.54 3.85 7.79
CA ILE A 432 0.63 3.27 9.16
C ILE A 432 -0.36 2.11 9.31
N GLN A 433 -1.57 2.22 8.75
CA GLN A 433 -2.53 1.11 8.77
C GLN A 433 -1.98 -0.14 8.07
N TYR A 434 -1.44 0.02 6.86
CA TYR A 434 -0.82 -1.07 6.11
C TYR A 434 0.36 -1.68 6.88
N MET A 435 1.21 -0.84 7.48
CA MET A 435 2.31 -1.28 8.34
C MET A 435 1.80 -2.09 9.54
N ASN A 436 0.81 -1.59 10.28
CA ASN A 436 0.24 -2.27 11.46
C ASN A 436 -0.33 -3.65 11.10
N ILE A 437 -1.05 -3.76 9.98
CA ILE A 437 -1.59 -5.05 9.50
C ILE A 437 -0.47 -6.05 9.22
N ASN A 438 0.62 -5.62 8.58
CA ASN A 438 1.73 -6.53 8.28
C ASN A 438 2.51 -6.92 9.55
N VAL A 439 2.71 -6.00 10.48
CA VAL A 439 3.36 -6.31 11.76
C VAL A 439 2.51 -7.30 12.56
N LEU A 440 1.19 -7.12 12.65
CA LEU A 440 0.28 -8.06 13.33
C LEU A 440 0.37 -9.48 12.74
N LYS A 441 0.58 -9.61 11.43
CA LYS A 441 0.73 -10.90 10.75
C LYS A 441 2.10 -11.55 10.96
N MET A 442 3.16 -10.75 11.06
CA MET A 442 4.55 -11.22 10.98
C MET A 442 5.31 -11.20 12.32
N ALA A 443 4.84 -10.46 13.32
CA ALA A 443 5.56 -10.31 14.59
C ALA A 443 5.72 -11.65 15.33
N PRO A 444 6.92 -11.95 15.86
CA PRO A 444 7.20 -13.20 16.59
C PRO A 444 6.77 -13.14 18.07
N CYS A 445 5.87 -12.23 18.43
CA CYS A 445 5.46 -11.97 19.81
C CYS A 445 4.03 -11.45 19.90
N SER A 446 3.47 -11.43 21.12
CA SER A 446 2.20 -10.76 21.40
C SER A 446 2.28 -9.31 20.93
N THR A 447 1.30 -8.86 20.13
CA THR A 447 1.33 -7.53 19.51
C THR A 447 0.05 -6.79 19.86
N GLY A 448 0.19 -5.60 20.43
CA GLY A 448 -0.91 -4.72 20.81
C GLY A 448 -0.90 -3.44 19.99
N ILE A 449 -2.10 -2.92 19.72
CA ILE A 449 -2.27 -1.58 19.14
C ILE A 449 -2.75 -0.64 20.23
N LEU A 450 -1.96 0.40 20.51
CA LEU A 450 -2.28 1.43 21.48
C LEU A 450 -3.11 2.54 20.82
N ILE A 451 -4.33 2.68 21.30
CA ILE A 451 -5.29 3.69 20.85
C ILE A 451 -5.32 4.82 21.88
N ASP A 452 -4.98 6.03 21.45
CA ASP A 452 -5.06 7.24 22.28
C ASP A 452 -6.26 8.09 21.84
N ARG A 453 -7.30 8.15 22.68
CA ARG A 453 -8.53 8.92 22.41
C ARG A 453 -8.45 10.39 22.85
N GLY A 454 -7.28 10.89 23.25
CA GLY A 454 -7.02 12.31 23.45
C GLY A 454 -7.67 12.96 24.68
N THR A 455 -8.28 12.18 25.57
CA THR A 455 -9.04 12.67 26.73
C THR A 455 -8.41 12.32 28.07
N ILE A 456 -7.10 12.57 28.26
CA ILE A 456 -6.51 12.53 29.61
C ILE A 456 -5.58 13.71 29.82
N ASP A 457 -5.95 14.52 30.81
CA ASP A 457 -5.15 15.57 31.44
C ASP A 457 -3.79 14.98 31.87
N ILE A 458 -2.74 15.31 31.11
CA ILE A 458 -1.44 14.59 30.98
C ILE A 458 -0.61 14.57 32.27
N THR A 459 -1.09 15.14 33.37
CA THR A 459 -0.30 15.35 34.59
C THR A 459 -0.40 14.25 35.65
N GLN A 460 -1.36 13.32 35.62
CA GLN A 460 -1.68 12.56 36.85
C GLN A 460 -0.68 11.49 37.29
N LEU A 461 -0.03 10.71 36.42
CA LEU A 461 0.97 9.71 36.87
C LEU A 461 2.34 10.33 37.19
N PHE A 462 2.74 11.36 36.45
CA PHE A 462 4.05 12.01 36.60
C PHE A 462 4.13 13.05 37.73
N SER A 463 3.00 13.66 38.16
CA SER A 463 2.98 14.68 39.22
C SER A 463 2.72 14.11 40.64
N ARG A 464 2.72 12.79 40.81
CA ARG A 464 2.06 12.11 41.94
C ARG A 464 2.91 11.86 43.19
N GLN A 465 4.20 12.21 43.18
CA GLN A 465 5.08 12.04 44.35
C GLN A 465 4.93 13.17 45.40
N SER A 466 4.02 14.13 45.21
CA SER A 466 3.89 15.29 46.09
C SER A 466 2.46 15.81 46.26
N SER A 467 1.48 14.99 46.63
CA SER A 467 0.28 15.42 47.39
C SER A 467 -0.70 14.27 47.71
N THR A 468 -1.40 14.43 48.84
CA THR A 468 -2.13 13.45 49.65
C THR A 468 -3.55 13.07 49.17
N SER A 469 -3.79 12.91 47.88
CA SER A 469 -5.11 12.49 47.37
C SER A 469 -5.01 11.53 46.18
N THR A 470 -5.21 10.24 46.45
CA THR A 470 -4.93 9.08 45.59
C THR A 470 -6.19 8.59 44.87
N SER A 471 -6.34 8.84 43.57
CA SER A 471 -7.16 7.99 42.70
C SER A 471 -6.24 6.94 42.05
N ALA A 472 -6.56 5.65 42.18
CA ALA A 472 -5.79 4.61 41.49
C ALA A 472 -5.90 4.78 39.96
N TYR A 473 -4.91 4.30 39.20
CA TYR A 473 -5.00 4.15 37.75
C TYR A 473 -5.79 2.88 37.45
N HIS A 474 -6.97 3.00 36.86
CA HIS A 474 -7.91 1.91 36.70
C HIS A 474 -7.75 1.24 35.33
N VAL A 475 -7.36 -0.03 35.34
CA VAL A 475 -7.21 -0.86 34.14
C VAL A 475 -8.39 -1.83 34.05
N GLY A 476 -9.16 -1.73 32.98
CA GLY A 476 -10.23 -2.66 32.64
C GLY A 476 -9.73 -3.73 31.68
N VAL A 477 -9.97 -5.01 31.97
CA VAL A 477 -9.80 -6.10 31.00
C VAL A 477 -11.15 -6.66 30.64
N PHE A 478 -11.54 -6.51 29.38
CA PHE A 478 -12.76 -7.13 28.85
C PHE A 478 -12.39 -8.51 28.33
N PHE A 479 -12.82 -9.53 29.06
CA PHE A 479 -12.54 -10.92 28.75
C PHE A 479 -13.80 -11.55 28.14
N ILE A 480 -13.81 -11.74 26.82
CA ILE A 480 -14.89 -12.44 26.11
C ILE A 480 -14.53 -13.92 25.92
N GLY A 481 -13.26 -14.21 25.65
CA GLY A 481 -12.72 -15.54 25.38
C GLY A 481 -11.69 -15.53 24.25
N GLY A 482 -10.79 -16.51 24.26
CA GLY A 482 -9.74 -16.66 23.24
C GLY A 482 -8.31 -16.33 23.70
N ALA A 483 -7.36 -16.52 22.79
CA ALA A 483 -5.93 -16.45 23.11
C ALA A 483 -5.44 -15.03 23.43
N ASP A 484 -5.97 -14.02 22.73
CA ASP A 484 -5.55 -12.63 22.92
C ASP A 484 -6.05 -12.05 24.26
N ASP A 485 -7.26 -12.44 24.70
CA ASP A 485 -7.81 -12.07 26.00
C ASP A 485 -6.98 -12.67 27.15
N ILE A 486 -6.46 -13.88 26.96
CA ILE A 486 -5.56 -14.53 27.94
C ILE A 486 -4.24 -13.76 28.04
N GLU A 487 -3.69 -13.29 26.93
CA GLU A 487 -2.49 -12.44 26.91
C GLU A 487 -2.74 -11.08 27.59
N ALA A 488 -3.90 -10.47 27.33
CA ALA A 488 -4.32 -9.23 28.00
C ALA A 488 -4.48 -9.43 29.51
N LEU A 489 -5.09 -10.53 29.95
CA LEU A 489 -5.22 -10.92 31.35
C LEU A 489 -3.86 -11.18 32.01
N ALA A 490 -2.95 -11.86 31.32
CA ALA A 490 -1.60 -12.10 31.81
C ALA A 490 -0.84 -10.79 32.03
N TYR A 491 -0.96 -9.85 31.11
CA TYR A 491 -0.32 -8.54 31.19
C TYR A 491 -0.94 -7.66 32.28
N SER A 492 -2.27 -7.60 32.39
CA SER A 492 -2.95 -6.83 33.44
C SER A 492 -2.68 -7.39 34.85
N SER A 493 -2.62 -8.71 35.00
CA SER A 493 -2.21 -9.34 36.26
C SER A 493 -0.79 -8.94 36.67
N ARG A 494 0.09 -8.62 35.72
CA ARG A 494 1.41 -8.04 36.02
C ARG A 494 1.26 -6.59 36.49
N MET A 495 0.45 -5.78 35.81
CA MET A 495 0.23 -4.36 36.16
C MET A 495 -0.32 -4.18 37.58
N CYS A 496 -1.20 -5.08 38.05
CA CYS A 496 -1.81 -5.03 39.38
C CYS A 496 -0.82 -5.13 40.56
N LYS A 497 0.44 -5.51 40.28
CA LYS A 497 1.51 -5.46 41.27
C LYS A 497 1.93 -4.05 41.62
N ASN A 498 1.74 -3.08 40.71
CA ASN A 498 1.95 -1.67 41.00
C ASN A 498 0.95 -1.21 42.07
N GLU A 499 1.44 -0.46 43.07
CA GLU A 499 0.59 0.00 44.15
C GLU A 499 -0.50 0.98 43.74
N ASN A 500 -0.26 1.65 42.61
CA ASN A 500 -1.12 2.68 42.06
C ASN A 500 -2.04 2.18 40.94
N VAL A 501 -2.10 0.86 40.68
CA VAL A 501 -2.91 0.29 39.59
C VAL A 501 -3.98 -0.66 40.12
N ASP A 502 -5.23 -0.34 39.82
CA ASP A 502 -6.39 -1.19 40.10
C ASP A 502 -6.81 -1.90 38.82
N VAL A 503 -6.90 -3.23 38.85
CA VAL A 503 -7.27 -4.05 37.70
C VAL A 503 -8.65 -4.65 37.94
N THR A 504 -9.58 -4.38 37.03
CA THR A 504 -10.90 -5.02 37.00
C THR A 504 -11.03 -5.85 35.73
N VAL A 505 -11.13 -7.16 35.91
CA VAL A 505 -11.43 -8.11 34.84
C VAL A 505 -12.94 -8.26 34.75
N VAL A 506 -13.54 -7.75 33.68
CA VAL A 506 -14.97 -7.92 33.36
C VAL A 506 -15.07 -9.11 32.40
N ARG A 507 -15.56 -10.22 32.91
CA ARG A 507 -15.72 -11.46 32.14
C ARG A 507 -17.13 -11.51 31.55
N PHE A 508 -17.23 -11.48 30.24
CA PHE A 508 -18.49 -11.63 29.52
C PHE A 508 -18.77 -13.12 29.32
N LEU A 509 -19.92 -13.58 29.82
CA LEU A 509 -20.30 -14.99 29.81
C LEU A 509 -21.57 -15.18 29.00
N GLN A 510 -21.51 -15.96 27.92
CA GLN A 510 -22.70 -16.24 27.13
C GLN A 510 -23.69 -17.15 27.89
N PHE A 511 -24.97 -16.79 27.85
CA PHE A 511 -26.07 -17.62 28.35
C PHE A 511 -26.21 -18.91 27.53
N GLY A 512 -26.36 -20.07 28.19
CA GLY A 512 -26.58 -21.37 27.53
C GLY A 512 -25.32 -22.21 27.23
N LEU A 513 -24.11 -21.64 27.32
CA LEU A 513 -22.83 -22.35 27.11
C LEU A 513 -22.12 -22.77 28.41
N GLU A 514 -22.87 -23.00 29.49
CA GLU A 514 -22.30 -23.24 30.82
C GLU A 514 -21.40 -24.48 30.92
N ASN A 515 -21.62 -25.48 30.04
CA ASN A 515 -20.92 -26.77 30.06
C ASN A 515 -19.78 -26.92 29.04
N SER A 516 -19.46 -25.89 28.25
CA SER A 516 -18.44 -26.02 27.21
C SER A 516 -17.04 -26.28 27.80
N ILE A 517 -16.24 -27.09 27.10
CA ILE A 517 -14.87 -27.43 27.52
C ILE A 517 -13.98 -26.18 27.55
N GLU A 518 -14.17 -25.29 26.57
CA GLU A 518 -13.45 -24.01 26.47
C GLU A 518 -13.75 -23.10 27.66
N ARG A 519 -15.04 -22.94 28.02
CA ARG A 519 -15.43 -22.13 29.19
C ARG A 519 -14.85 -22.67 30.49
N LYS A 520 -14.78 -24.00 30.65
CA LYS A 520 -14.13 -24.62 31.82
C LYS A 520 -12.63 -24.33 31.84
N ARG A 521 -11.96 -24.41 30.68
CA ARG A 521 -10.54 -24.09 30.56
C ARG A 521 -10.25 -22.62 30.85
N GLU A 522 -11.06 -21.70 30.32
CA GLU A 522 -10.96 -20.26 30.56
C GLU A 522 -11.27 -19.90 32.01
N SER A 523 -12.28 -20.53 32.63
CA SER A 523 -12.56 -20.36 34.06
C SER A 523 -11.36 -20.77 34.91
N ASN A 524 -10.75 -21.92 34.60
CA ASN A 524 -9.56 -22.39 35.32
C ASN A 524 -8.40 -21.39 35.20
N LEU A 525 -8.21 -20.76 34.03
CA LEU A 525 -7.17 -19.74 33.82
C LEU A 525 -7.46 -18.45 34.61
N ILE A 526 -8.70 -17.96 34.57
CA ILE A 526 -9.09 -16.77 35.36
C ILE A 526 -8.94 -17.06 36.86
N ASP A 527 -9.33 -18.25 37.31
CA ASP A 527 -9.15 -18.67 38.69
C ASP A 527 -7.66 -18.84 39.07
N GLU A 528 -6.79 -19.26 38.13
CA GLU A 528 -5.33 -19.25 38.32
C GLU A 528 -4.84 -17.83 38.60
N TYR A 529 -5.20 -16.85 37.77
CA TYR A 529 -4.79 -15.45 37.97
C TYR A 529 -5.44 -14.81 39.20
N ARG A 530 -6.69 -15.16 39.53
CA ARG A 530 -7.35 -14.75 40.78
C ARG A 530 -6.62 -15.31 42.00
N ASN A 531 -6.15 -16.56 41.93
CA ASN A 531 -5.38 -17.19 43.00
C ASN A 531 -3.96 -16.61 43.12
N ILE A 532 -3.31 -16.28 42.00
CA ILE A 532 -2.02 -15.57 42.00
C ILE A 532 -2.14 -14.20 42.70
N ASN A 533 -3.27 -13.52 42.53
CA ASN A 533 -3.55 -12.21 43.15
C ASN A 533 -4.37 -12.34 44.45
N LYS A 534 -4.42 -13.51 45.09
CA LYS A 534 -5.20 -13.71 46.30
C LYS A 534 -4.69 -12.82 47.43
N GLY A 535 -5.58 -12.00 47.98
CA GLY A 535 -5.26 -11.00 49.01
C GLY A 535 -4.88 -9.62 48.46
N ASN A 536 -4.77 -9.46 47.14
CA ASN A 536 -4.62 -8.15 46.51
C ASN A 536 -6.00 -7.54 46.23
N ASN A 537 -6.44 -6.60 47.07
CA ASN A 537 -7.75 -5.93 46.93
C ASN A 537 -7.88 -5.09 45.64
N ARG A 538 -6.78 -4.87 44.92
CA ARG A 538 -6.71 -4.15 43.64
C ARG A 538 -7.00 -5.01 42.43
N PHE A 539 -7.02 -6.35 42.56
CA PHE A 539 -7.40 -7.26 41.48
C PHE A 539 -8.83 -7.74 41.69
N LYS A 540 -9.76 -7.24 40.89
CA LYS A 540 -11.18 -7.61 40.95
C LYS A 540 -11.58 -8.35 39.69
N THR A 541 -12.39 -9.39 39.84
CA THR A 541 -13.00 -10.11 38.72
C THR A 541 -14.51 -10.01 38.87
N THR A 542 -15.21 -9.60 37.83
CA THR A 542 -16.66 -9.49 37.79
C THR A 542 -17.18 -10.26 36.59
N ASP A 543 -18.15 -11.13 36.83
CA ASP A 543 -18.77 -11.93 35.79
C ASP A 543 -20.10 -11.25 35.38
N GLU A 544 -20.25 -11.01 34.08
CA GLU A 544 -21.41 -10.36 33.48
C GLU A 544 -22.00 -11.36 32.46
N VAL A 545 -23.16 -11.93 32.81
CA VAL A 545 -23.83 -12.93 31.97
C VAL A 545 -24.68 -12.22 30.93
N MET A 546 -24.44 -12.53 29.66
CA MET A 546 -25.03 -11.84 28.51
C MET A 546 -25.76 -12.83 27.62
N LYS A 547 -26.92 -12.42 27.11
CA LYS A 547 -27.74 -13.24 26.21
C LYS A 547 -27.38 -13.04 24.74
N ASP A 548 -27.05 -11.81 24.38
CA ASP A 548 -26.81 -11.38 23.01
C ASP A 548 -25.70 -10.31 22.94
N GLY A 549 -25.37 -9.91 21.71
CA GLY A 549 -24.39 -8.87 21.51
C GLY A 549 -24.83 -7.50 22.06
N ILE A 550 -26.11 -7.14 21.97
CA ILE A 550 -26.62 -5.83 22.38
C ILE A 550 -26.40 -5.58 23.90
N GLU A 551 -26.60 -6.61 24.72
CA GLU A 551 -26.35 -6.54 26.17
C GLU A 551 -24.88 -6.29 26.50
N ILE A 552 -23.94 -6.91 25.75
CA ILE A 552 -22.50 -6.65 25.89
C ILE A 552 -22.19 -5.16 25.66
N SER A 553 -22.87 -4.50 24.72
CA SER A 553 -22.57 -3.12 24.29
C SER A 553 -23.01 -2.14 25.35
N LYS A 554 -24.18 -2.43 25.91
CA LYS A 554 -24.73 -1.70 27.05
C LYS A 554 -23.83 -1.86 28.27
N SER A 555 -23.27 -3.05 28.49
CA SER A 555 -22.32 -3.30 29.57
C SER A 555 -20.99 -2.59 29.35
N ILE A 556 -20.40 -2.67 28.15
CA ILE A 556 -19.17 -1.94 27.79
C ILE A 556 -19.36 -0.44 28.01
N ARG A 557 -20.46 0.16 27.54
CA ARG A 557 -20.76 1.59 27.76
C ARG A 557 -20.89 1.96 29.24
N LYS A 558 -21.43 1.06 30.06
CA LYS A 558 -21.51 1.27 31.52
C LYS A 558 -20.12 1.28 32.17
N TRP A 559 -19.19 0.49 31.65
CA TRP A 559 -17.87 0.28 32.24
C TRP A 559 -16.78 1.21 31.69
N ILE A 560 -16.89 1.65 30.44
CA ILE A 560 -15.79 2.35 29.73
C ILE A 560 -15.35 3.65 30.40
N ASP A 561 -16.29 4.40 31.00
CA ASP A 561 -16.00 5.66 31.71
C ASP A 561 -15.36 5.44 33.09
N SER A 562 -15.27 4.19 33.54
CA SER A 562 -14.67 3.82 34.84
C SER A 562 -13.19 3.44 34.74
N PHE A 563 -12.63 3.38 33.53
CA PHE A 563 -11.27 2.91 33.29
C PHE A 563 -10.42 3.95 32.57
N ASP A 564 -9.18 4.10 33.03
CA ASP A 564 -8.17 4.93 32.38
C ASP A 564 -7.51 4.19 31.20
N LEU A 565 -7.41 2.85 31.29
CA LEU A 565 -6.94 1.97 30.23
C LEU A 565 -7.87 0.78 30.09
N VAL A 566 -8.33 0.50 28.88
CA VAL A 566 -9.10 -0.70 28.55
C VAL A 566 -8.27 -1.62 27.67
N MET A 567 -8.20 -2.89 28.05
CA MET A 567 -7.51 -3.94 27.30
C MET A 567 -8.54 -4.97 26.81
N VAL A 568 -8.46 -5.28 25.52
CA VAL A 568 -9.36 -6.23 24.84
C VAL A 568 -8.51 -7.06 23.88
N GLY A 569 -8.77 -8.35 23.79
CA GLY A 569 -8.20 -9.19 22.75
C GLY A 569 -8.66 -8.76 21.36
N MET A 570 -7.83 -8.99 20.35
CA MET A 570 -8.15 -8.59 18.97
C MET A 570 -8.91 -9.70 18.23
N GLN A 571 -8.56 -10.95 18.50
CA GLN A 571 -9.22 -12.13 17.91
C GLN A 571 -9.89 -12.95 19.01
N HIS A 572 -11.20 -13.14 18.86
CA HIS A 572 -12.00 -14.05 19.66
C HIS A 572 -12.35 -15.28 18.82
N SER A 573 -12.33 -16.47 19.43
CA SER A 573 -12.87 -17.69 18.79
C SER A 573 -14.34 -17.49 18.43
N GLU A 574 -14.85 -18.23 17.43
CA GLU A 574 -16.23 -18.21 16.89
C GLU A 574 -17.28 -18.17 17.99
N SER A 575 -17.54 -16.98 18.53
CA SER A 575 -18.44 -16.74 19.63
C SER A 575 -19.60 -15.94 19.04
N THR A 576 -20.78 -16.54 19.11
CA THR A 576 -22.06 -15.92 18.70
C THR A 576 -22.34 -14.61 19.48
N MET A 577 -21.55 -14.28 20.50
CA MET A 577 -21.58 -13.01 21.23
C MET A 577 -21.23 -11.78 20.37
N PHE A 578 -20.53 -11.98 19.24
CA PHE A 578 -20.21 -10.93 18.28
C PHE A 578 -21.03 -10.97 16.98
N GLU A 579 -22.01 -11.89 16.86
CA GLU A 579 -22.98 -11.85 15.76
C GLU A 579 -23.79 -10.54 15.87
N GLY A 580 -23.65 -9.66 14.86
CA GLY A 580 -24.25 -8.32 14.84
C GLY A 580 -23.35 -7.19 15.38
N TYR A 581 -22.16 -7.49 15.93
CA TYR A 581 -21.17 -6.46 16.31
C TYR A 581 -20.30 -5.97 15.16
N GLU A 582 -20.22 -6.76 14.09
CA GLU A 582 -19.65 -6.31 12.81
C GLU A 582 -20.37 -5.04 12.31
N GLU A 583 -21.66 -4.89 12.64
CA GLU A 583 -22.48 -3.71 12.32
C GLU A 583 -22.07 -2.44 13.11
N TRP A 584 -21.32 -2.59 14.21
CA TRP A 584 -20.80 -1.50 15.08
C TRP A 584 -19.27 -1.34 14.98
N SER A 585 -18.63 -2.00 14.02
CA SER A 585 -17.24 -1.69 13.67
C SER A 585 -17.16 -0.22 13.20
N GLU A 586 -16.27 0.57 13.79
CA GLU A 586 -15.94 1.92 13.27
C GLU A 586 -15.33 1.87 11.84
N CYS A 587 -15.21 0.65 11.27
CA CYS A 587 -15.03 0.34 9.85
C CYS A 587 -15.90 -0.90 9.49
N PRO A 588 -17.19 -0.77 9.14
CA PRO A 588 -18.01 -1.91 8.73
C PRO A 588 -17.44 -2.50 7.43
N GLU A 589 -17.43 -3.83 7.32
CA GLU A 589 -17.21 -4.52 6.05
C GLU A 589 -18.44 -4.36 5.16
N LEU A 590 -18.54 -3.18 4.56
CA LEU A 590 -19.46 -2.88 3.46
C LEU A 590 -18.93 -3.60 2.19
N GLY A 591 -19.00 -4.94 2.20
CA GLY A 591 -18.61 -5.84 1.11
C GLY A 591 -19.61 -5.81 -0.05
N ILE A 592 -19.40 -4.95 -1.05
CA ILE A 592 -20.58 -4.36 -1.70
C ILE A 592 -20.75 -4.52 -3.20
N ILE A 593 -19.77 -4.87 -4.05
CA ILE A 593 -19.99 -4.65 -5.50
C ILE A 593 -20.18 -5.93 -6.31
N VAL A 594 -21.40 -6.15 -6.78
CA VAL A 594 -21.71 -7.07 -7.89
C VAL A 594 -21.74 -6.28 -9.19
N GLY A 595 -20.75 -6.53 -10.07
CA GLY A 595 -20.59 -5.79 -11.33
C GLY A 595 -19.54 -4.68 -11.20
N PHE A 596 -18.27 -5.07 -11.25
CA PHE A 596 -17.12 -4.17 -11.09
C PHE A 596 -16.75 -3.39 -12.38
N GLY A 597 -17.77 -2.92 -13.11
CA GLY A 597 -17.62 -2.08 -14.31
C GLY A 597 -17.25 -0.63 -13.99
N SER A 598 -17.36 0.29 -14.97
CA SER A 598 -16.99 1.70 -14.80
C SER A 598 -17.71 2.38 -13.62
N PHE A 599 -19.02 2.14 -13.48
CA PHE A 599 -19.82 2.72 -12.41
C PHE A 599 -19.54 2.08 -11.04
N GLY A 600 -19.41 0.75 -10.98
CA GLY A 600 -19.01 0.05 -9.77
C GLY A 600 -17.66 0.54 -9.25
N GLN A 601 -16.67 0.68 -10.14
CA GLN A 601 -15.35 1.22 -9.78
C GLN A 601 -15.42 2.68 -9.31
N PHE A 602 -16.30 3.49 -9.88
CA PHE A 602 -16.52 4.86 -9.46
C PHE A 602 -17.06 4.95 -8.03
N LEU A 603 -18.08 4.15 -7.69
CA LEU A 603 -18.61 4.09 -6.32
C LEU A 603 -17.58 3.51 -5.34
N ALA A 604 -16.86 2.45 -5.74
CA ALA A 604 -15.84 1.80 -4.92
C ALA A 604 -14.78 2.80 -4.42
N LYS A 605 -14.30 3.70 -5.28
CA LYS A 605 -13.26 4.68 -4.92
C LYS A 605 -13.69 5.57 -3.76
N THR A 606 -14.93 6.05 -3.77
CA THR A 606 -15.48 6.89 -2.70
C THR A 606 -15.74 6.07 -1.43
N MET A 607 -16.26 4.85 -1.58
CA MET A 607 -16.49 3.97 -0.42
C MET A 607 -15.17 3.61 0.29
N ILE A 608 -14.09 3.33 -0.46
CA ILE A 608 -12.74 3.12 0.09
C ILE A 608 -12.18 4.39 0.75
N LYS A 609 -12.47 5.56 0.17
CA LYS A 609 -12.06 6.85 0.75
C LYS A 609 -12.71 7.07 2.11
N GLN A 610 -13.96 6.64 2.29
CA GLN A 610 -14.70 6.71 3.56
C GLN A 610 -14.30 5.62 4.58
N GLY A 611 -13.47 4.65 4.19
CA GLY A 611 -12.94 3.62 5.10
C GLY A 611 -13.69 2.29 5.07
N HIS A 612 -14.60 2.10 4.12
CA HIS A 612 -15.36 0.86 3.95
C HIS A 612 -14.49 -0.25 3.35
N ILE A 613 -14.61 -1.47 3.87
CA ILE A 613 -13.91 -2.65 3.36
C ILE A 613 -14.78 -3.28 2.26
N LEU A 614 -14.23 -3.46 1.07
CA LEU A 614 -14.97 -3.94 -0.10
C LEU A 614 -14.50 -5.32 -0.57
N THR A 615 -15.48 -6.13 -0.93
CA THR A 615 -15.37 -7.32 -1.76
C THR A 615 -16.06 -7.03 -3.10
N ALA A 616 -15.60 -7.69 -4.16
CA ALA A 616 -16.21 -7.53 -5.48
C ALA A 616 -16.29 -8.86 -6.24
N THR A 617 -17.34 -8.99 -7.05
CA THR A 617 -17.47 -10.03 -8.07
C THR A 617 -17.97 -9.42 -9.37
N SER A 618 -17.59 -10.01 -10.50
CA SER A 618 -18.00 -9.55 -11.81
C SER A 618 -17.83 -10.65 -12.85
N ARG A 619 -18.58 -10.57 -13.95
CA ARG A 619 -18.44 -11.46 -15.10
C ARG A 619 -17.04 -11.38 -15.72
N THR A 620 -16.48 -10.17 -15.78
CA THR A 620 -15.12 -9.94 -16.28
C THR A 620 -14.13 -10.02 -15.11
N ASP A 621 -12.96 -10.59 -15.34
CA ASP A 621 -11.92 -10.67 -14.31
C ASP A 621 -11.29 -9.29 -14.05
N TYR A 622 -11.49 -8.78 -12.83
CA TYR A 622 -10.92 -7.52 -12.36
C TYR A 622 -9.89 -7.71 -11.24
N SER A 623 -9.38 -8.93 -11.04
CA SER A 623 -8.44 -9.26 -9.95
C SER A 623 -7.29 -8.24 -9.78
N HIS A 624 -6.69 -7.80 -10.89
CA HIS A 624 -5.59 -6.83 -10.86
C HIS A 624 -6.04 -5.42 -10.43
N SER A 625 -7.14 -4.92 -11.00
CA SER A 625 -7.70 -3.61 -10.64
C SER A 625 -8.20 -3.58 -9.19
N CYS A 626 -8.81 -4.67 -8.72
CA CYS A 626 -9.24 -4.82 -7.33
C CYS A 626 -8.03 -4.86 -6.39
N LEU A 627 -6.96 -5.58 -6.73
CA LEU A 627 -5.74 -5.65 -5.91
C LEU A 627 -5.04 -4.29 -5.77
N GLN A 628 -5.03 -3.46 -6.82
CA GLN A 628 -4.53 -2.09 -6.75
C GLN A 628 -5.35 -1.19 -5.81
N LEU A 629 -6.66 -1.45 -5.70
CA LEU A 629 -7.57 -0.72 -4.83
C LEU A 629 -7.69 -1.34 -3.42
N GLY A 630 -7.04 -2.47 -3.16
CA GLY A 630 -7.14 -3.20 -1.89
C GLY A 630 -8.47 -3.94 -1.70
N ILE A 631 -9.19 -4.25 -2.79
CA ILE A 631 -10.47 -4.96 -2.80
C ILE A 631 -10.23 -6.46 -3.02
N GLN A 632 -10.86 -7.32 -2.23
CA GLN A 632 -10.84 -8.76 -2.46
C GLN A 632 -11.80 -9.12 -3.61
N PHE A 633 -11.26 -9.72 -4.68
CA PHE A 633 -12.04 -10.10 -5.87
C PHE A 633 -12.35 -11.60 -5.90
N PHE A 634 -13.62 -11.93 -6.11
CA PHE A 634 -14.11 -13.30 -6.25
C PHE A 634 -14.56 -13.53 -7.69
N ARG A 635 -13.90 -14.47 -8.37
CA ARG A 635 -14.31 -14.89 -9.72
C ARG A 635 -15.60 -15.71 -9.71
N ASP A 636 -15.80 -16.51 -8.66
CA ASP A 636 -17.02 -17.30 -8.48
C ASP A 636 -18.02 -16.51 -7.63
N VAL A 637 -19.21 -16.28 -8.18
CA VAL A 637 -20.33 -15.60 -7.49
C VAL A 637 -20.76 -16.41 -6.27
N ARG A 638 -20.62 -17.74 -6.28
CA ARG A 638 -20.97 -18.55 -5.11
C ARG A 638 -20.09 -18.23 -3.91
N THR A 639 -18.76 -18.24 -4.08
CA THR A 639 -17.82 -17.89 -3.01
C THR A 639 -18.02 -16.44 -2.54
N PHE A 640 -18.44 -15.55 -3.44
CA PHE A 640 -18.79 -14.18 -3.09
C PHE A 640 -20.03 -14.12 -2.17
N ILE A 641 -21.09 -14.87 -2.48
CA ILE A 641 -22.33 -14.90 -1.66
C ILE A 641 -22.09 -15.60 -0.31
N GLU A 642 -21.21 -16.61 -0.28
CA GLU A 642 -20.78 -17.29 0.95
C GLU A 642 -19.87 -16.39 1.83
N ALA A 643 -19.36 -15.28 1.30
CA ALA A 643 -18.61 -14.30 2.10
C ALA A 643 -19.56 -13.49 2.99
N ASN A 644 -19.03 -13.02 4.12
CA ASN A 644 -19.79 -12.30 5.13
C ASN A 644 -20.06 -10.85 4.69
N ASN A 645 -21.12 -10.62 3.89
CA ASN A 645 -21.47 -9.30 3.37
C ASN A 645 -22.75 -8.75 4.04
N ASP A 646 -22.68 -7.52 4.58
CA ASP A 646 -23.83 -6.83 5.18
C ASP A 646 -24.75 -6.18 4.13
N VAL A 647 -24.17 -5.71 3.03
CA VAL A 647 -24.87 -5.02 1.93
C VAL A 647 -24.39 -5.56 0.59
N ILE A 648 -25.28 -5.88 -0.34
CA ILE A 648 -24.95 -6.28 -1.71
C ILE A 648 -25.47 -5.22 -2.69
N LEU A 649 -24.57 -4.44 -3.29
CA LEU A 649 -24.88 -3.43 -4.31
C LEU A 649 -24.67 -3.99 -5.72
N ILE A 650 -25.75 -3.98 -6.49
CA ILE A 650 -25.78 -4.49 -7.85
C ILE A 650 -25.53 -3.34 -8.83
N CYS A 651 -24.32 -3.30 -9.36
CA CYS A 651 -23.77 -2.30 -10.28
C CYS A 651 -23.69 -2.80 -11.74
N THR A 652 -24.56 -3.74 -12.12
CA THR A 652 -24.57 -4.30 -13.48
C THR A 652 -25.43 -3.48 -14.43
N SER A 653 -25.37 -3.78 -15.74
CA SER A 653 -26.22 -3.11 -16.72
C SER A 653 -27.69 -3.45 -16.50
N ILE A 654 -28.59 -2.54 -16.88
CA ILE A 654 -30.05 -2.73 -16.79
C ILE A 654 -30.47 -4.03 -17.48
N LEU A 655 -29.92 -4.29 -18.67
CA LEU A 655 -30.25 -5.46 -19.50
C LEU A 655 -29.79 -6.78 -18.88
N SER A 656 -28.63 -6.79 -18.21
CA SER A 656 -28.07 -8.00 -17.58
C SER A 656 -28.62 -8.28 -16.18
N PHE A 657 -29.33 -7.32 -15.58
CA PHE A 657 -29.71 -7.37 -14.16
C PHE A 657 -30.50 -8.63 -13.80
N LYS A 658 -31.49 -9.00 -14.63
CA LYS A 658 -32.31 -10.20 -14.42
C LYS A 658 -31.48 -11.49 -14.43
N GLU A 659 -30.58 -11.63 -15.39
CA GLU A 659 -29.72 -12.82 -15.53
C GLU A 659 -28.75 -12.94 -14.36
N VAL A 660 -28.11 -11.83 -14.00
CA VAL A 660 -27.18 -11.75 -12.86
C VAL A 660 -27.89 -12.14 -11.57
N LEU A 661 -29.05 -11.53 -11.28
CA LEU A 661 -29.81 -11.81 -10.06
C LEU A 661 -30.29 -13.27 -10.01
N SER A 662 -30.71 -13.84 -11.14
CA SER A 662 -31.16 -15.23 -11.23
C SER A 662 -30.01 -16.25 -11.08
N SER A 663 -28.78 -15.85 -11.37
CA SER A 663 -27.59 -16.71 -11.26
C SER A 663 -27.02 -16.80 -9.84
N MET A 664 -27.47 -15.94 -8.93
CA MET A 664 -26.96 -15.90 -7.55
C MET A 664 -27.49 -17.09 -6.73
N PRO A 665 -26.63 -17.87 -6.06
CA PRO A 665 -27.07 -18.94 -5.17
C PRO A 665 -27.56 -18.37 -3.82
N LEU A 666 -28.75 -17.78 -3.80
CA LEU A 666 -29.30 -17.08 -2.63
C LEU A 666 -29.51 -17.98 -1.40
N VAL A 667 -29.61 -19.31 -1.59
CA VAL A 667 -29.66 -20.28 -0.47
C VAL A 667 -28.36 -20.29 0.35
N CYS A 668 -27.25 -19.85 -0.24
CA CYS A 668 -25.94 -19.78 0.41
C CYS A 668 -25.69 -18.44 1.12
N LEU A 669 -26.69 -17.56 1.23
CA LEU A 669 -26.58 -16.31 2.00
C LEU A 669 -26.28 -16.63 3.46
N MET A 670 -25.16 -16.12 3.96
CA MET A 670 -24.77 -16.26 5.37
C MET A 670 -25.73 -15.52 6.31
N LYS A 671 -26.20 -14.32 5.89
CA LYS A 671 -27.14 -13.48 6.64
C LYS A 671 -28.45 -13.36 5.86
N PRO A 672 -29.58 -13.89 6.37
CA PRO A 672 -30.88 -13.76 5.70
C PRO A 672 -31.36 -12.31 5.55
N THR A 673 -30.89 -11.42 6.42
CA THR A 673 -31.24 -9.98 6.48
C THR A 673 -30.28 -9.08 5.70
N THR A 674 -29.44 -9.62 4.82
CA THR A 674 -28.53 -8.82 3.98
C THR A 674 -29.31 -7.78 3.17
N LEU A 675 -28.81 -6.54 3.12
CA LEU A 675 -29.43 -5.45 2.37
C LEU A 675 -29.00 -5.50 0.90
N PHE A 676 -29.94 -5.72 0.00
CA PHE A 676 -29.72 -5.61 -1.44
C PHE A 676 -30.02 -4.20 -1.94
N VAL A 677 -29.05 -3.63 -2.64
CA VAL A 677 -29.15 -2.29 -3.20
C VAL A 677 -28.94 -2.33 -4.71
N ASP A 678 -29.81 -1.67 -5.47
CA ASP A 678 -29.56 -1.45 -6.90
C ASP A 678 -29.20 0.01 -7.18
N VAL A 679 -28.38 0.22 -8.22
CA VAL A 679 -28.01 1.56 -8.73
C VAL A 679 -28.31 1.73 -10.21
N LEU A 680 -29.30 1.00 -10.73
CA LEU A 680 -29.68 1.09 -12.14
C LEU A 680 -30.25 2.49 -12.45
N SER A 681 -30.23 2.90 -13.72
CA SER A 681 -30.83 4.19 -14.11
C SER A 681 -32.34 4.16 -14.32
N VAL A 682 -32.96 2.99 -14.15
CA VAL A 682 -34.43 2.78 -14.07
C VAL A 682 -34.75 2.05 -12.77
N LYS A 683 -35.97 2.19 -12.23
CA LYS A 683 -36.28 1.78 -10.85
C LYS A 683 -37.45 0.82 -10.72
N GLU A 684 -38.48 0.90 -11.55
CA GLU A 684 -39.59 -0.08 -11.50
C GLU A 684 -39.11 -1.50 -11.85
N HIS A 685 -38.15 -1.60 -12.77
CA HIS A 685 -37.60 -2.87 -13.21
C HIS A 685 -36.82 -3.61 -12.12
N PRO A 686 -35.77 -3.03 -11.50
CA PRO A 686 -35.06 -3.69 -10.40
C PRO A 686 -35.97 -3.95 -9.20
N ARG A 687 -36.85 -3.01 -8.83
CA ARG A 687 -37.81 -3.21 -7.73
C ARG A 687 -38.65 -4.47 -7.91
N LYS A 688 -39.26 -4.66 -9.09
CA LYS A 688 -40.10 -5.84 -9.38
C LYS A 688 -39.31 -7.14 -9.33
N LEU A 689 -38.08 -7.14 -9.85
CA LEU A 689 -37.23 -8.33 -9.87
C LEU A 689 -36.68 -8.68 -8.48
N LEU A 690 -36.22 -7.69 -7.72
CA LEU A 690 -35.70 -7.91 -6.36
C LEU A 690 -36.79 -8.47 -5.45
N LEU A 691 -38.00 -7.91 -5.50
CA LEU A 691 -39.15 -8.43 -4.76
C LEU A 691 -39.56 -9.85 -5.19
N TRP A 692 -39.29 -10.24 -6.43
CA TRP A 692 -39.67 -11.54 -6.96
C TRP A 692 -38.63 -12.64 -6.71
N VAL A 693 -37.34 -12.31 -6.75
CA VAL A 693 -36.24 -13.28 -6.66
C VAL A 693 -35.68 -13.41 -5.24
N LEU A 694 -35.61 -12.32 -4.47
CA LEU A 694 -34.97 -12.35 -3.15
C LEU A 694 -35.87 -13.01 -2.07
N PRO A 695 -35.28 -13.68 -1.07
CA PRO A 695 -36.00 -14.18 0.11
C PRO A 695 -36.82 -13.09 0.79
N GLU A 696 -37.90 -13.44 1.51
CA GLU A 696 -38.76 -12.43 2.16
C GLU A 696 -38.03 -11.64 3.26
N GLU A 697 -37.03 -12.26 3.88
CA GLU A 697 -36.22 -11.73 4.96
C GLU A 697 -35.17 -10.71 4.50
N ALA A 698 -34.82 -10.71 3.21
CA ALA A 698 -33.79 -9.84 2.66
C ALA A 698 -34.32 -8.41 2.46
N ASP A 699 -33.52 -7.43 2.88
CA ASP A 699 -33.86 -6.01 2.72
C ASP A 699 -33.57 -5.54 1.29
N ILE A 700 -34.36 -4.58 0.81
CA ILE A 700 -34.33 -4.03 -0.56
C ILE A 700 -34.38 -2.51 -0.51
N LEU A 701 -33.33 -1.89 -1.03
CA LEU A 701 -33.22 -0.45 -1.25
C LEU A 701 -32.96 -0.19 -2.74
N CYS A 702 -33.90 0.47 -3.41
CA CYS A 702 -33.71 0.86 -4.80
C CYS A 702 -33.12 2.26 -4.88
N THR A 703 -32.02 2.46 -5.62
CA THR A 703 -31.34 3.77 -5.67
C THR A 703 -30.96 4.16 -7.09
N HIS A 704 -30.77 5.45 -7.30
CA HIS A 704 -30.16 5.97 -8.52
C HIS A 704 -29.37 7.24 -8.19
N PRO A 705 -28.02 7.13 -8.13
CA PRO A 705 -27.17 8.30 -8.19
C PRO A 705 -27.38 8.97 -9.56
N MET A 706 -27.93 10.19 -9.58
CA MET A 706 -28.21 10.93 -10.82
C MET A 706 -26.92 11.54 -11.43
N PHE A 707 -25.81 10.85 -11.25
CA PHE A 707 -24.47 11.25 -11.63
C PHE A 707 -23.59 10.01 -11.82
N GLY A 708 -22.56 10.13 -12.65
CA GLY A 708 -21.63 9.06 -12.97
C GLY A 708 -20.18 9.50 -12.94
N PRO A 709 -19.26 8.68 -13.49
CA PRO A 709 -17.82 8.94 -13.46
C PRO A 709 -17.42 10.30 -14.04
N GLU A 710 -18.16 10.81 -15.03
CA GLU A 710 -17.87 12.10 -15.66
C GLU A 710 -18.44 13.28 -14.87
N SER A 711 -19.71 13.20 -14.47
CA SER A 711 -20.40 14.31 -13.79
C SER A 711 -20.03 14.42 -12.30
N GLY A 712 -19.58 13.33 -11.68
CA GLY A 712 -19.14 13.27 -10.29
C GLY A 712 -17.63 13.13 -10.11
N LYS A 713 -16.82 13.40 -11.14
CA LYS A 713 -15.35 13.24 -11.11
C LYS A 713 -14.66 14.09 -10.04
N ASP A 714 -15.19 15.27 -9.76
CA ASP A 714 -14.61 16.27 -8.85
C ASP A 714 -15.25 16.21 -7.43
N GLY A 715 -16.09 15.20 -7.16
CA GLY A 715 -16.82 15.02 -5.91
C GLY A 715 -18.33 14.94 -6.11
N TRP A 716 -19.08 14.57 -5.06
CA TRP A 716 -20.54 14.34 -5.14
C TRP A 716 -21.38 15.44 -4.50
N LYS A 717 -20.73 16.53 -4.07
CA LYS A 717 -21.38 17.66 -3.43
C LYS A 717 -22.44 18.28 -4.35
N ASP A 718 -23.62 18.54 -3.81
CA ASP A 718 -24.77 19.14 -4.49
C ASP A 718 -25.38 18.32 -5.65
N LEU A 719 -24.89 17.09 -5.89
CA LEU A 719 -25.46 16.16 -6.86
C LEU A 719 -26.65 15.40 -6.28
N ASN A 720 -27.61 15.04 -7.13
CA ASN A 720 -28.85 14.38 -6.70
C ASN A 720 -28.63 12.87 -6.53
N PHE A 721 -29.08 12.33 -5.39
CA PHE A 721 -29.10 10.90 -5.13
C PHE A 721 -30.54 10.48 -4.79
N MET A 722 -31.17 9.71 -5.68
CA MET A 722 -32.53 9.20 -5.49
C MET A 722 -32.52 7.84 -4.79
N TYR A 723 -33.46 7.62 -3.88
CA TYR A 723 -33.67 6.32 -3.26
C TYR A 723 -35.14 6.04 -2.92
N ASP A 724 -35.50 4.75 -2.89
CA ASP A 724 -36.78 4.20 -2.47
C ASP A 724 -36.55 3.03 -1.50
N LYS A 725 -37.06 3.15 -0.28
CA LYS A 725 -37.00 2.11 0.75
C LYS A 725 -38.09 1.07 0.49
N VAL A 726 -37.82 0.14 -0.42
CA VAL A 726 -38.83 -0.82 -0.94
C VAL A 726 -39.25 -1.84 0.13
N ARG A 727 -38.28 -2.45 0.82
CA ARG A 727 -38.53 -3.40 1.92
C ARG A 727 -37.36 -3.31 2.89
N ILE A 728 -37.52 -2.63 4.03
CA ILE A 728 -36.44 -2.43 5.00
C ILE A 728 -36.90 -2.92 6.37
N SER A 729 -36.18 -3.88 6.93
CA SER A 729 -36.34 -4.37 8.30
C SER A 729 -35.22 -3.87 9.20
N ASN A 730 -33.98 -3.79 8.70
CA ASN A 730 -32.82 -3.22 9.39
C ASN A 730 -32.58 -1.75 8.97
N GLU A 731 -33.21 -0.84 9.72
CA GLU A 731 -33.08 0.61 9.49
C GLU A 731 -31.66 1.14 9.75
N ALA A 732 -30.87 0.47 10.59
CA ALA A 732 -29.50 0.91 10.87
C ALA A 732 -28.59 0.68 9.65
N THR A 733 -28.60 -0.52 9.07
CA THR A 733 -27.83 -0.85 7.87
C THR A 733 -28.26 0.00 6.67
N CYS A 734 -29.57 0.20 6.49
CA CYS A 734 -30.09 1.10 5.46
C CYS A 734 -29.60 2.55 5.66
N SER A 735 -29.66 3.07 6.88
CA SER A 735 -29.24 4.45 7.18
C SER A 735 -27.74 4.65 7.01
N ASN A 736 -26.93 3.66 7.41
CA ASN A 736 -25.49 3.66 7.22
C ASN A 736 -25.12 3.68 5.73
N PHE A 737 -25.80 2.88 4.91
CA PHE A 737 -25.59 2.91 3.45
C PHE A 737 -25.97 4.27 2.84
N LEU A 738 -27.13 4.84 3.20
CA LEU A 738 -27.55 6.15 2.70
C LEU A 738 -26.59 7.27 3.15
N HIS A 739 -25.98 7.15 4.32
CA HIS A 739 -25.00 8.10 4.84
C HIS A 739 -23.74 8.20 3.96
N ILE A 740 -23.41 7.16 3.18
CA ILE A 740 -22.29 7.20 2.20
C ILE A 740 -22.47 8.37 1.23
N PHE A 741 -23.69 8.55 0.72
CA PHE A 741 -24.01 9.62 -0.23
C PHE A 741 -24.26 10.95 0.47
N ALA A 742 -24.92 10.93 1.63
CA ALA A 742 -25.20 12.14 2.41
C ALA A 742 -23.90 12.83 2.90
N SER A 743 -22.91 12.06 3.35
CA SER A 743 -21.63 12.58 3.86
C SER A 743 -20.75 13.22 2.78
N GLU A 744 -20.90 12.82 1.51
CA GLU A 744 -20.25 13.49 0.37
C GLU A 744 -21.02 14.75 -0.10
N GLY A 745 -22.11 15.10 0.58
CA GLY A 745 -22.91 16.29 0.32
C GLY A 745 -23.94 16.14 -0.80
N CYS A 746 -24.39 14.92 -1.10
CA CYS A 746 -25.46 14.70 -2.07
C CYS A 746 -26.79 15.29 -1.57
N LYS A 747 -27.62 15.74 -2.52
CA LYS A 747 -29.04 16.05 -2.29
C LYS A 747 -29.82 14.74 -2.29
N MET A 748 -30.20 14.31 -1.09
CA MET A 748 -30.92 13.05 -0.86
C MET A 748 -32.40 13.21 -1.23
N LEU A 749 -32.87 12.47 -2.24
CA LEU A 749 -34.23 12.54 -2.77
C LEU A 749 -34.97 11.21 -2.58
N GLN A 750 -35.82 11.15 -1.56
CA GLN A 750 -36.68 9.98 -1.37
C GLN A 750 -37.92 10.11 -2.26
N MET A 751 -38.14 9.13 -3.15
CA MET A 751 -39.35 9.06 -3.99
C MET A 751 -39.61 7.63 -4.43
N SER A 752 -40.83 7.34 -4.89
CA SER A 752 -41.17 6.00 -5.35
C SER A 752 -40.45 5.64 -6.66
N CYS A 753 -40.18 4.36 -6.88
CA CYS A 753 -39.60 3.86 -8.13
C CYS A 753 -40.42 4.26 -9.38
N GLU A 754 -41.75 4.28 -9.29
CA GLU A 754 -42.64 4.68 -10.39
C GLU A 754 -42.53 6.18 -10.70
N GLU A 755 -42.51 7.02 -9.65
CA GLU A 755 -42.36 8.46 -9.79
C GLU A 755 -41.01 8.82 -10.41
N HIS A 756 -39.94 8.15 -9.95
CA HIS A 756 -38.62 8.28 -10.55
C HIS A 756 -38.64 7.98 -12.04
N ASP A 757 -39.15 6.82 -12.46
CA ASP A 757 -39.11 6.41 -13.87
C ASP A 757 -39.93 7.36 -14.75
N LYS A 758 -41.04 7.90 -14.24
CA LYS A 758 -41.83 8.92 -14.93
C LYS A 758 -41.06 10.23 -15.12
N ILE A 759 -40.28 10.67 -14.13
CA ILE A 759 -39.46 11.89 -14.22
C ILE A 759 -38.22 11.65 -15.09
N ALA A 760 -37.56 10.50 -14.95
CA ALA A 760 -36.37 10.11 -15.70
C ALA A 760 -36.67 9.96 -17.20
N ALA A 761 -37.85 9.45 -17.57
CA ALA A 761 -38.30 9.40 -18.96
C ALA A 761 -38.38 10.78 -19.61
N LYS A 762 -38.82 11.81 -18.86
CA LYS A 762 -38.96 13.20 -19.34
C LYS A 762 -37.66 13.99 -19.34
N SER A 763 -36.67 13.53 -18.59
CA SER A 763 -35.40 14.25 -18.37
C SER A 763 -34.24 13.45 -18.93
N GLN A 764 -33.70 12.50 -18.15
CA GLN A 764 -32.53 11.70 -18.52
C GLN A 764 -32.68 11.01 -19.89
N PHE A 765 -33.80 10.33 -20.14
CA PHE A 765 -33.99 9.61 -21.40
C PHE A 765 -34.02 10.54 -22.61
N ILE A 766 -34.69 11.70 -22.52
CA ILE A 766 -34.69 12.74 -23.57
C ILE A 766 -33.28 13.29 -23.78
N THR A 767 -32.56 13.61 -22.71
CA THR A 767 -31.18 14.11 -22.77
C THR A 767 -30.25 13.12 -23.50
N HIS A 768 -30.33 11.83 -23.18
CA HIS A 768 -29.56 10.80 -23.88
C HIS A 768 -30.00 10.64 -25.34
N THR A 769 -31.30 10.68 -25.63
CA THR A 769 -31.83 10.57 -27.00
C THR A 769 -31.30 11.70 -27.88
N ILE A 770 -31.32 12.94 -27.37
CA ILE A 770 -30.76 14.10 -28.07
C ILE A 770 -29.25 13.94 -28.26
N GLY A 771 -28.51 13.61 -27.20
CA GLY A 771 -27.05 13.41 -27.28
C GLY A 771 -26.64 12.36 -28.33
N ARG A 772 -27.37 11.24 -28.41
CA ARG A 772 -27.15 10.19 -29.43
C ARG A 772 -27.55 10.64 -30.83
N THR A 773 -28.64 11.39 -30.96
CA THR A 773 -29.06 11.96 -32.26
C THR A 773 -27.99 12.92 -32.80
N LEU A 774 -27.42 13.77 -31.94
CA LEU A 774 -26.32 14.67 -32.29
C LEU A 774 -25.05 13.92 -32.70
N ALA A 775 -24.79 12.77 -32.07
CA ALA A 775 -23.68 11.91 -32.46
C ALA A 775 -23.90 11.28 -33.85
N GLU A 776 -25.12 10.84 -34.17
CA GLU A 776 -25.47 10.29 -35.49
C GLU A 776 -25.39 11.36 -36.60
N MET A 777 -25.67 12.62 -36.26
CA MET A 777 -25.45 13.77 -37.15
C MET A 777 -23.97 14.13 -37.34
N ASP A 778 -23.08 13.48 -36.60
CA ASP A 778 -21.64 13.73 -36.53
C ASP A 778 -21.25 15.22 -36.39
N ILE A 779 -21.90 15.91 -35.45
CA ILE A 779 -21.60 17.34 -35.23
C ILE A 779 -20.17 17.55 -34.70
N GLU A 780 -19.46 18.54 -35.25
CA GLU A 780 -18.11 18.93 -34.83
C GLU A 780 -18.06 20.38 -34.38
N SER A 781 -17.03 20.73 -33.57
CA SER A 781 -16.78 22.12 -33.18
C SER A 781 -16.33 22.95 -34.38
N THR A 782 -16.87 24.16 -34.47
CA THR A 782 -16.60 25.11 -35.55
C THR A 782 -15.97 26.40 -34.99
N PRO A 783 -15.27 27.19 -35.84
CA PRO A 783 -14.73 28.48 -35.42
C PRO A 783 -15.78 29.52 -34.98
N ILE A 784 -17.07 29.26 -35.24
CA ILE A 784 -18.19 30.17 -34.97
C ILE A 784 -19.20 29.57 -33.98
N ASP A 785 -18.75 28.63 -33.13
CA ASP A 785 -19.61 27.97 -32.15
C ASP A 785 -20.30 28.97 -31.24
N THR A 786 -21.64 28.94 -31.23
CA THR A 786 -22.42 29.64 -30.22
C THR A 786 -22.31 28.91 -28.88
N LYS A 787 -22.52 29.63 -27.76
CA LYS A 787 -22.54 29.00 -26.42
C LYS A 787 -23.53 27.82 -26.34
N GLY A 788 -24.69 27.94 -27.00
CA GLY A 788 -25.68 26.86 -27.08
C GLY A 788 -25.13 25.64 -27.82
N PHE A 789 -24.49 25.84 -28.98
CA PHE A 789 -23.89 24.75 -29.73
C PHE A 789 -22.75 24.06 -28.98
N GLN A 790 -21.92 24.83 -28.24
CA GLN A 790 -20.90 24.25 -27.35
C GLN A 790 -21.50 23.30 -26.29
N THR A 791 -22.65 23.66 -25.70
CA THR A 791 -23.34 22.77 -24.75
C THR A 791 -23.90 21.50 -25.42
N LEU A 792 -24.31 21.57 -26.69
CA LEU A 792 -24.76 20.40 -27.45
C LEU A 792 -23.59 19.47 -27.81
N ILE A 793 -22.42 20.02 -28.14
CA ILE A 793 -21.19 19.22 -28.32
C ILE A 793 -20.80 18.54 -27.01
N GLN A 794 -20.80 19.26 -25.88
CA GLN A 794 -20.54 18.68 -24.56
C GLN A 794 -21.57 17.59 -24.20
N LEU A 795 -22.83 17.77 -24.60
CA LEU A 795 -23.87 16.76 -24.43
C LEU A 795 -23.61 15.51 -25.30
N LYS A 796 -23.24 15.68 -26.58
CA LYS A 796 -22.81 14.58 -27.47
C LYS A 796 -21.67 13.80 -26.82
N ASP A 797 -20.61 14.48 -26.40
CA ASP A 797 -19.40 13.86 -25.87
C ASP A 797 -19.61 13.16 -24.52
N SER A 798 -20.48 13.70 -23.67
CA SER A 798 -20.83 13.05 -22.38
C SER A 798 -21.71 11.82 -22.60
N THR A 799 -22.73 11.92 -23.47
CA THR A 799 -23.66 10.83 -23.77
C THR A 799 -23.00 9.66 -24.52
N MET A 800 -22.03 9.95 -25.40
CA MET A 800 -21.33 8.93 -26.19
C MET A 800 -20.34 8.09 -25.39
N ARG A 801 -19.90 8.57 -24.22
CA ARG A 801 -19.05 7.80 -23.29
C ARG A 801 -19.80 6.70 -22.56
N ASP A 802 -21.12 6.83 -22.42
CA ASP A 802 -21.95 5.76 -21.90
C ASP A 802 -22.14 4.64 -22.93
N SER A 803 -22.39 3.42 -22.46
CA SER A 803 -22.66 2.29 -23.34
C SER A 803 -24.02 2.43 -24.05
N PHE A 804 -24.13 1.85 -25.26
CA PHE A 804 -25.42 1.75 -25.93
C PHE A 804 -26.41 0.90 -25.11
N ASP A 805 -25.92 -0.13 -24.40
CA ASP A 805 -26.72 -0.97 -23.50
C ASP A 805 -27.41 -0.17 -22.40
N LEU A 806 -26.73 0.85 -21.83
CA LEU A 806 -27.34 1.75 -20.85
C LEU A 806 -28.51 2.51 -21.48
N TYR A 807 -28.29 3.15 -22.63
CA TYR A 807 -29.33 3.91 -23.34
C TYR A 807 -30.51 3.02 -23.76
N SER A 808 -30.23 1.84 -24.31
CA SER A 808 -31.25 0.84 -24.63
C SER A 808 -32.04 0.43 -23.38
N GLY A 809 -31.37 0.24 -22.25
CA GLY A 809 -32.00 -0.04 -20.96
C GLY A 809 -32.95 1.06 -20.49
N LEU A 810 -32.59 2.34 -20.68
CA LEU A 810 -33.47 3.48 -20.36
C LEU A 810 -34.77 3.47 -21.16
N PHE A 811 -34.77 2.91 -22.37
CA PHE A 811 -35.96 2.79 -23.21
C PHE A 811 -36.76 1.51 -22.91
N VAL A 812 -36.09 0.36 -22.96
CA VAL A 812 -36.72 -0.97 -22.88
C VAL A 812 -37.36 -1.20 -21.51
N HIS A 813 -36.70 -0.73 -20.44
CA HIS A 813 -37.12 -1.01 -19.07
C HIS A 813 -37.82 0.15 -18.36
N ASN A 814 -38.08 1.26 -19.06
CA ASN A 814 -38.92 2.35 -18.59
C ASN A 814 -40.18 2.45 -19.46
N ARG A 815 -41.32 2.02 -18.91
CA ARG A 815 -42.61 2.04 -19.64
C ARG A 815 -43.07 3.43 -20.09
N PHE A 816 -42.55 4.50 -19.47
CA PHE A 816 -42.87 5.89 -19.84
C PHE A 816 -42.00 6.43 -20.98
N ALA A 817 -40.83 5.83 -21.25
CA ALA A 817 -39.89 6.33 -22.25
C ALA A 817 -40.45 6.32 -23.68
N LYS A 818 -41.28 5.34 -24.03
CA LYS A 818 -41.91 5.26 -25.35
C LYS A 818 -42.75 6.49 -25.67
N GLN A 819 -43.59 6.92 -24.72
CA GLN A 819 -44.42 8.11 -24.91
C GLN A 819 -43.57 9.38 -25.05
N GLU A 820 -42.49 9.49 -24.28
CA GLU A 820 -41.62 10.68 -24.35
C GLU A 820 -40.81 10.72 -25.66
N LEU A 821 -40.45 9.58 -26.24
CA LEU A 821 -39.86 9.52 -27.58
C LEU A 821 -40.85 9.99 -28.66
N GLU A 822 -42.12 9.52 -28.58
CA GLU A 822 -43.19 9.98 -29.48
C GLU A 822 -43.45 11.48 -29.33
N ASN A 823 -43.43 12.00 -28.10
CA ASN A 823 -43.57 13.44 -27.82
C ASN A 823 -42.43 14.24 -28.47
N LEU A 824 -41.18 13.77 -28.36
CA LEU A 824 -40.02 14.42 -28.98
C LEU A 824 -40.12 14.41 -30.52
N GLN A 825 -40.52 13.28 -31.10
CA GLN A 825 -40.72 13.17 -32.55
C GLN A 825 -41.83 14.10 -33.04
N HIS A 826 -42.96 14.14 -32.34
CA HIS A 826 -44.09 15.01 -32.68
C HIS A 826 -43.70 16.49 -32.56
N ALA A 827 -42.96 16.88 -31.52
CA ALA A 827 -42.48 18.24 -31.34
C ALA A 827 -41.53 18.67 -32.48
N LEU A 828 -40.59 17.80 -32.87
CA LEU A 828 -39.68 18.08 -33.98
C LEU A 828 -40.44 18.20 -35.31
N HIS A 829 -41.43 17.34 -35.55
CA HIS A 829 -42.28 17.41 -36.74
C HIS A 829 -43.06 18.72 -36.81
N LYS A 830 -43.68 19.14 -35.70
CA LYS A 830 -44.43 20.40 -35.62
C LYS A 830 -43.55 21.64 -35.89
N VAL A 831 -42.32 21.64 -35.38
CA VAL A 831 -41.34 22.71 -35.66
C VAL A 831 -41.01 22.71 -37.16
N LYS A 832 -40.77 21.54 -37.77
CA LYS A 832 -40.53 21.41 -39.21
C LYS A 832 -41.71 21.92 -40.04
N GLU A 833 -42.95 21.54 -39.72
CA GLU A 833 -44.15 22.00 -40.43
C GLU A 833 -44.31 23.51 -40.36
N THR A 834 -44.09 24.11 -39.18
CA THR A 834 -44.15 25.56 -38.99
C THR A 834 -43.13 26.29 -39.88
N LEU A 835 -41.93 25.73 -40.05
CA LEU A 835 -40.91 26.28 -40.94
C LEU A 835 -41.33 26.18 -42.41
N LEU A 836 -41.79 25.01 -42.85
CA LEU A 836 -42.25 24.78 -44.23
C LEU A 836 -43.45 25.67 -44.59
N GLN A 837 -44.39 25.84 -43.67
CA GLN A 837 -45.53 26.73 -43.86
C GLN A 837 -45.07 28.18 -44.07
N ARG A 838 -44.16 28.69 -43.23
CA ARG A 838 -43.59 30.04 -43.42
C ARG A 838 -42.83 30.18 -44.73
N THR A 839 -42.06 29.16 -45.12
CA THR A 839 -41.38 29.14 -46.42
C THR A 839 -42.38 29.26 -47.57
N SER A 840 -43.51 28.54 -47.52
CA SER A 840 -44.56 28.63 -48.54
C SER A 840 -45.29 29.98 -48.55
N GLU A 841 -45.43 30.63 -47.40
CA GLU A 841 -46.02 31.96 -47.26
C GLU A 841 -45.08 33.09 -47.76
N GLU A 842 -43.76 32.95 -47.59
CA GLU A 842 -42.78 33.97 -48.00
C GLU A 842 -42.30 33.83 -49.45
N LEU A 843 -42.19 32.62 -49.99
CA LEU A 843 -41.70 32.38 -51.36
C LEU A 843 -42.81 32.34 -52.44
N GLY A 844 -44.08 32.32 -52.04
CA GLY A 844 -45.22 32.11 -52.95
C GLY A 844 -45.24 30.68 -53.54
N PRO A 845 -46.33 30.26 -54.22
CA PRO A 845 -46.36 28.94 -54.82
C PRO A 845 -45.29 28.87 -55.92
N GLU A 846 -44.31 27.98 -55.75
CA GLU A 846 -43.40 27.59 -56.83
C GLU A 846 -44.28 27.16 -58.02
N LYS A 847 -44.20 27.90 -59.13
CA LYS A 847 -44.66 27.40 -60.43
C LYS A 847 -43.65 26.34 -60.83
N ASP A 848 -44.13 25.10 -60.90
CA ASP A 848 -43.48 23.86 -61.35
C ASP A 848 -42.23 24.01 -62.24
#